data_AF-A0A945Z469-F1
#
_entry.id   AF-A0A945Z469-F1
#
_cell.length_a   1.000
_cell.length_b   1.000
_cell.length_c   1.000
_cell.angle_alpha   90.00
_cell.angle_beta   90.00
_cell.angle_gamma   90.00
#
_symmetry.space_group_name_H-M   'P 1'
#
loop_
_entity.id
_entity.type
_entity.pdbx_description
1 polymer ?
#
loop_
_entity_poly.entity_id
_entity_poly.type
_entity_poly.pdbx_seq_one_letter_code
_entity_poly.pdbx_strand_id
1 'polypeptide(L)'
;GAGPAGISAAIKCKKKNINYIILESNRILNTIENFPKEKPITLKPDGVQLELPLEMSDGTKETLLDELNAQIEKQGLNFEIGTFVQKLSRKNDVILIETNKDTYKADKVVLAIGKAGNSRQLKVPGELLPKVFNKLYDPEEFTDKNILVVGGGDSSMECSIALAKSGNKIIHSYRKEEFSRPKEENVNKFYNLVEQGKITPIFESTVTEIREHEVVLKTKEDVNTIPNDLIFTLIGRELPTKFFKRSGIRMEGEKGLMWWWFMVASISFFSMLYFGKTGISFDMFAGPETIWAKLIAYLSAPFQAPLNWSLSSYKWYSSLNFILGWIGSIIFLISGICSLGLLVRYWNLYIRTPWRAFKYTYFIGVGAFFTILYFSKLLHNTSGPAEWIESPTYWYSLFYCVTMFIFGIRRTYVRKTRYVFWQMTALISIQIFFLFLFPFYLYKPLILDNLGAQHWIVSELFPSGKWSSFAFILFWPLNMWEFGSSTFWTWFPFLQSGFILFYLIRHYGKGVYCGWICSCGGMAETLGDEYRRKTPHGPRAKRLENVGQIVLFAAIIFTLIIYLNKSGMWSSFPLLSYTMTGVYKFSIDVIFAGILGLGVYFFLGGRIWCRYGCPLAALMHIYARFSRYRILSEKKNCISCEICTRVCHMGIDVMNFANKGIPMNDVECVRCSACVTECPMDVLSFAKLKHGDTNNHSREQ
;
A
#
# COMPACT_ATOMS: atom_id res chain seq x y z
N GLY A 1 13.82 -0.06 27.20
CA GLY A 1 14.69 0.46 26.14
C GLY A 1 15.13 1.84 26.54
N ALA A 2 16.43 2.05 26.71
CA ALA A 2 17.06 3.29 27.15
C ALA A 2 17.59 4.11 25.96
N GLY A 3 16.85 4.17 24.86
CA GLY A 3 17.09 5.17 23.80
C GLY A 3 16.44 6.52 24.12
N PRO A 4 16.65 7.57 23.31
CA PRO A 4 16.15 8.92 23.59
C PRO A 4 14.64 8.98 23.89
N ALA A 5 13.83 8.21 23.15
CA ALA A 5 12.38 8.14 23.36
C ALA A 5 11.99 7.48 24.70
N GLY A 6 12.71 6.44 25.14
CA GLY A 6 12.44 5.76 26.41
C GLY A 6 12.84 6.63 27.61
N ILE A 7 13.98 7.31 27.50
CA ILE A 7 14.48 8.25 28.50
C ILE A 7 13.53 9.45 28.63
N SER A 8 13.11 10.03 27.51
CA SER A 8 12.12 11.11 27.48
C SER A 8 10.80 10.72 28.17
N ALA A 9 10.30 9.50 27.91
CA ALA A 9 9.12 8.99 28.59
C ALA A 9 9.32 8.86 30.12
N ALA A 10 10.48 8.39 30.55
CA ALA A 10 10.83 8.28 31.97
C ALA A 10 10.95 9.64 32.67
N ILE A 11 11.57 10.64 32.04
CA ILE A 11 11.62 12.02 32.55
C ILE A 11 10.20 12.55 32.76
N LYS A 12 9.28 12.30 31.82
CA LYS A 12 7.88 12.73 31.96
C LYS A 12 7.15 11.97 33.07
N CYS A 13 7.46 10.69 33.28
CA CYS A 13 6.94 9.92 34.42
C CYS A 13 7.43 10.50 35.75
N LYS A 14 8.73 10.79 35.85
CA LYS A 14 9.33 11.46 37.02
C LYS A 14 8.66 12.80 37.32
N LYS A 15 8.52 13.68 36.31
CA LYS A 15 7.82 14.97 36.46
C LYS A 15 6.36 14.85 36.91
N LYS A 16 5.73 13.69 36.71
CA LYS A 16 4.36 13.40 37.13
C LYS A 16 4.27 12.54 38.40
N ASN A 17 5.38 12.29 39.09
CA ASN A 17 5.46 11.40 40.25
C ASN A 17 4.88 9.99 39.99
N ILE A 18 5.04 9.48 38.77
CA ILE A 18 4.67 8.11 38.41
C ILE A 18 5.89 7.22 38.71
N ASN A 19 5.70 6.12 39.44
CA ASN A 19 6.77 5.14 39.65
C ASN A 19 7.11 4.41 38.34
N TYR A 20 8.39 4.28 38.00
CA TYR A 20 8.84 3.66 36.76
C TYR A 20 10.22 3.00 36.92
N ILE A 21 10.52 2.10 35.99
CA ILE A 21 11.85 1.50 35.79
C ILE A 21 12.12 1.36 34.28
N ILE A 22 13.34 1.70 33.86
CA ILE A 22 13.78 1.53 32.47
C ILE A 22 14.59 0.24 32.37
N LEU A 23 14.04 -0.77 31.70
CA LEU A 23 14.76 -2.02 31.42
C LEU A 23 15.51 -1.91 30.07
N GLU A 24 16.83 -2.08 30.07
CA GLU A 24 17.68 -2.03 28.87
C GLU A 24 18.56 -3.27 28.77
N SER A 25 18.56 -3.91 27.59
CA SER A 25 19.32 -5.14 27.36
C SER A 25 20.82 -4.93 27.20
N ASN A 26 21.22 -3.80 26.64
CA ASN A 26 22.63 -3.53 26.33
C ASN A 26 23.14 -2.37 27.19
N ARG A 27 23.12 -1.15 26.65
CA ARG A 27 23.64 0.08 27.27
C ARG A 27 22.71 1.25 26.98
N ILE A 28 22.82 2.28 27.80
CA ILE A 28 22.09 3.53 27.60
C ILE A 28 22.48 4.11 26.23
N LEU A 29 21.51 4.63 25.48
CA LEU A 29 21.71 5.20 24.14
C LEU A 29 22.42 4.28 23.12
N ASN A 30 22.34 2.95 23.27
CA ASN A 30 23.05 1.96 22.44
C ASN A 30 22.95 2.20 20.91
N THR A 31 21.84 2.74 20.40
CA THR A 31 21.72 3.04 18.97
C THR A 31 22.63 4.19 18.53
N ILE A 32 22.73 5.25 19.33
CA ILE A 32 23.55 6.43 19.04
C ILE A 32 25.03 6.10 19.27
N GLU A 33 25.35 5.36 20.33
CA GLU A 33 26.73 4.89 20.56
C GLU A 33 27.29 4.06 19.41
N ASN A 34 26.44 3.29 18.72
CA ASN A 34 26.85 2.50 17.58
C ASN A 34 26.86 3.30 16.26
N PHE A 35 26.71 4.63 16.29
CA PHE A 35 27.02 5.49 15.14
C PHE A 35 28.54 5.57 14.92
N PRO A 36 28.99 5.92 13.71
CA PRO A 36 30.40 6.21 13.41
C PRO A 36 30.93 7.34 14.26
N LYS A 37 32.25 7.32 14.46
CA LYS A 37 32.94 8.44 15.05
C LYS A 37 32.72 9.70 14.19
N GLU A 38 32.55 10.85 14.83
CA GLU A 38 32.39 12.16 14.17
C GLU A 38 31.18 12.28 13.23
N LYS A 39 30.25 11.31 13.26
CA LYS A 39 29.06 11.37 12.40
C LYS A 39 28.31 12.68 12.64
N PRO A 40 28.09 13.51 11.60
CA PRO A 40 27.34 14.74 11.75
C PRO A 40 25.88 14.41 12.12
N ILE A 41 25.43 15.06 13.19
CA ILE A 41 24.05 15.05 13.66
C ILE A 41 23.48 16.42 13.32
N THR A 42 22.46 16.42 12.48
CA THR A 42 21.71 17.62 12.13
C THR A 42 20.26 17.43 12.52
N LEU A 43 19.79 18.29 13.42
CA LEU A 43 18.43 18.46 13.85
C LEU A 43 17.77 19.46 12.90
N LYS A 44 17.09 18.95 11.87
CA LYS A 44 16.30 19.83 11.01
C LYS A 44 15.14 20.44 11.80
N PRO A 45 15.01 21.78 11.89
CA PRO A 45 13.94 22.43 12.62
C PRO A 45 12.68 22.59 11.76
N ASP A 46 12.22 21.53 11.09
CA ASP A 46 11.03 21.64 10.21
C ASP A 46 9.87 20.82 10.76
N GLY A 47 8.95 21.52 11.44
CA GLY A 47 7.73 20.95 12.01
C GLY A 47 7.30 21.64 13.31
N VAL A 48 6.22 21.15 13.91
CA VAL A 48 5.80 21.57 15.26
C VAL A 48 6.95 21.24 16.23
N GLN A 49 7.59 22.27 16.80
CA GLN A 49 8.55 22.09 17.88
C GLN A 49 7.84 21.38 19.04
N LEU A 50 8.15 20.10 19.20
CA LEU A 50 7.75 19.36 20.38
C LEU A 50 8.66 19.82 21.52
N GLU A 51 8.09 20.22 22.66
CA GLU A 51 8.86 20.35 23.90
C GLU A 51 9.46 18.98 24.23
N LEU A 52 10.73 18.80 23.91
CA LEU A 52 11.46 17.59 24.23
C LEU A 52 12.03 17.72 25.65
N PRO A 53 11.81 16.72 26.53
CA PRO A 53 12.45 16.70 27.84
C PRO A 53 13.98 16.61 27.81
N LEU A 54 14.55 16.24 26.65
CA LEU A 54 15.98 16.19 26.38
C LEU A 54 16.27 17.24 25.30
N GLU A 55 17.17 18.15 25.61
CA GLU A 55 17.69 19.11 24.65
C GLU A 55 18.75 18.43 23.79
N MET A 56 18.78 18.75 22.50
CA MET A 56 19.76 18.24 21.55
C MET A 56 20.19 19.40 20.68
N SER A 57 21.48 19.49 20.37
CA SER A 57 22.04 20.46 19.43
C SER A 57 22.55 19.79 18.16
N ASP A 58 22.76 20.60 17.11
CA ASP A 58 23.54 20.16 15.94
C ASP A 58 24.99 19.93 16.35
N GLY A 59 25.61 18.87 15.84
CA GLY A 59 26.98 18.54 16.21
C GLY A 59 27.45 17.21 15.63
N THR A 60 28.27 16.48 16.37
CA THR A 60 28.69 15.12 16.03
C THR A 60 27.99 14.10 16.93
N LYS A 61 28.21 12.81 16.66
CA LYS A 61 27.80 11.73 17.56
C LYS A 61 28.32 11.96 18.98
N GLU A 62 29.59 12.32 19.12
CA GLU A 62 30.27 12.48 20.42
C GLU A 62 29.66 13.62 21.21
N THR A 63 29.53 14.81 20.59
CA THR A 63 28.93 15.98 21.26
C THR A 63 27.49 15.69 21.68
N LEU A 64 26.71 15.01 20.84
CA LEU A 64 25.35 14.60 21.18
C LEU A 64 25.32 13.60 22.35
N LEU A 65 26.23 12.62 22.37
CA LEU A 65 26.30 11.64 23.45
C LEU A 65 26.66 12.31 24.78
N ASP A 66 27.64 13.21 24.76
CA ASP A 66 28.09 13.96 25.95
C ASP A 66 26.94 14.83 26.49
N GLU A 67 26.25 15.57 25.63
CA GLU A 67 25.08 16.36 26.00
C GLU A 67 23.96 15.51 26.61
N LEU A 68 23.61 14.40 25.96
CA LEU A 68 22.54 13.53 26.43
C LEU A 68 22.91 12.83 27.74
N ASN A 69 24.12 12.31 27.86
CA ASN A 69 24.60 11.65 29.08
C ASN A 69 24.61 12.62 30.26
N ALA A 70 25.14 13.84 30.07
CA ALA A 70 25.14 14.88 31.11
C ALA A 70 23.72 15.24 31.56
N GLN A 71 22.76 15.30 30.63
CA GLN A 71 21.35 15.50 30.98
C GLN A 71 20.75 14.31 31.71
N ILE A 72 21.03 13.07 31.27
CA ILE A 72 20.52 11.85 31.89
C ILE A 72 21.00 11.71 33.34
N GLU A 73 22.29 11.97 33.59
CA GLU A 73 22.87 11.93 34.93
C GLU A 73 22.20 12.93 35.87
N LYS A 74 22.01 14.18 35.42
CA LYS A 74 21.27 15.22 36.19
C LYS A 74 19.85 14.79 36.56
N GLN A 75 19.21 13.98 35.71
CA GLN A 75 17.84 13.55 35.95
C GLN A 75 17.73 12.43 36.98
N GLY A 76 18.80 11.70 37.32
CA GLY A 76 18.75 10.59 38.30
C GLY A 76 17.59 9.64 38.06
N LEU A 77 17.55 9.01 36.88
CA LEU A 77 16.48 8.10 36.46
C LEU A 77 16.80 6.66 36.88
N ASN A 78 15.75 5.85 37.06
CA ASN A 78 15.90 4.43 37.44
C ASN A 78 16.12 3.54 36.21
N PHE A 79 17.32 2.95 36.10
CA PHE A 79 17.69 2.04 35.04
C PHE A 79 18.00 0.64 35.58
N GLU A 80 17.73 -0.36 34.76
CA GLU A 80 18.29 -1.69 34.92
C GLU A 80 18.89 -2.17 33.59
N ILE A 81 20.22 -2.16 33.56
CA ILE A 81 21.04 -2.47 32.38
C ILE A 81 21.34 -3.98 32.34
N GLY A 82 21.46 -4.56 31.15
CA GLY A 82 21.62 -6.01 30.95
C GLY A 82 20.31 -6.79 31.11
N THR A 83 19.16 -6.12 31.17
CA THR A 83 17.84 -6.72 31.40
C THR A 83 17.06 -6.77 30.09
N PHE A 84 17.07 -7.94 29.45
CA PHE A 84 16.36 -8.24 28.22
C PHE A 84 14.94 -8.73 28.50
N VAL A 85 13.95 -7.94 28.07
CA VAL A 85 12.54 -8.31 28.18
C VAL A 85 12.21 -9.43 27.21
N GLN A 86 11.91 -10.60 27.76
CA GLN A 86 11.56 -11.78 26.99
C GLN A 86 10.10 -11.73 26.58
N LYS A 87 9.14 -11.49 27.47
CA LYS A 87 7.70 -11.59 27.13
C LYS A 87 6.86 -10.66 28.02
N LEU A 88 5.76 -10.17 27.45
CA LEU A 88 4.72 -9.51 28.22
C LEU A 88 3.49 -10.41 28.27
N SER A 89 2.89 -10.56 29.44
CA SER A 89 1.59 -11.21 29.59
C SER A 89 0.69 -10.36 30.47
N ARG A 90 -0.61 -10.33 30.17
CA ARG A 90 -1.59 -9.61 30.99
C ARG A 90 -2.35 -10.63 31.83
N LYS A 91 -2.33 -10.45 33.15
CA LYS A 91 -3.11 -11.25 34.10
C LYS A 91 -3.94 -10.27 34.93
N ASN A 92 -5.26 -10.28 34.71
CA ASN A 92 -6.20 -9.27 35.23
C ASN A 92 -5.80 -7.85 34.76
N ASP A 93 -5.64 -6.90 35.70
CA ASP A 93 -5.26 -5.52 35.42
C ASP A 93 -3.76 -5.24 35.45
N VAL A 94 -2.94 -6.25 35.79
CA VAL A 94 -1.49 -6.11 35.87
C VAL A 94 -0.82 -6.76 34.66
N ILE A 95 0.21 -6.10 34.14
CA ILE A 95 1.09 -6.62 33.09
C ILE A 95 2.31 -7.24 33.78
N LEU A 96 2.52 -8.54 33.51
CA LEU A 96 3.72 -9.28 33.88
C LEU A 96 4.77 -9.13 32.78
N ILE A 97 5.99 -8.76 33.18
CA ILE A 97 7.14 -8.57 32.30
C ILE A 97 8.19 -9.62 32.65
N GLU A 98 8.25 -10.68 31.85
CA GLU A 98 9.27 -11.74 31.97
C GLU A 98 10.58 -11.25 31.34
N THR A 99 11.69 -11.31 32.08
CA THR A 99 13.02 -10.91 31.60
C THR A 99 14.04 -12.06 31.75
N ASN A 100 15.28 -11.84 31.32
CA ASN A 100 16.38 -12.78 31.57
C ASN A 100 16.89 -12.80 33.02
N LYS A 101 16.45 -11.87 33.88
CA LYS A 101 16.88 -11.80 35.29
C LYS A 101 15.72 -12.10 36.23
N ASP A 102 14.69 -11.26 36.20
CA ASP A 102 13.54 -11.33 37.09
C ASP A 102 12.22 -11.03 36.35
N THR A 103 11.10 -11.19 37.05
CA THR A 103 9.75 -10.87 36.56
C THR A 103 9.22 -9.61 37.23
N TYR A 104 8.89 -8.60 36.43
CA TYR A 104 8.35 -7.33 36.92
C TYR A 104 6.82 -7.30 36.78
N LYS A 105 6.19 -6.45 37.58
CA LYS A 105 4.76 -6.15 37.52
C LYS A 105 4.57 -4.65 37.27
N ALA A 106 3.71 -4.29 36.32
CA ALA A 106 3.36 -2.90 36.07
C ALA A 106 1.92 -2.75 35.57
N ASP A 107 1.29 -1.63 35.88
CA ASP A 107 -0.04 -1.27 35.34
C ASP A 107 0.04 -0.89 33.85
N LYS A 108 1.17 -0.33 33.43
CA LYS A 108 1.41 0.17 32.07
C LYS A 108 2.83 -0.17 31.64
N VAL A 109 2.98 -0.47 30.35
CA VAL A 109 4.28 -0.72 29.71
C VAL A 109 4.45 0.20 28.51
N VAL A 110 5.59 0.91 28.44
CA VAL A 110 5.98 1.74 27.31
C VAL A 110 7.06 1.01 26.50
N LEU A 111 6.75 0.65 25.25
CA LEU A 111 7.69 -0.03 24.36
C LEU A 111 8.51 0.97 23.54
N ALA A 112 9.68 1.34 24.05
CA ALA A 112 10.65 2.21 23.39
C ALA A 112 11.88 1.44 22.88
N ILE A 113 11.66 0.42 22.04
CA ILE A 113 12.70 -0.55 21.59
C ILE A 113 13.29 -0.25 20.20
N GLY A 114 12.88 0.86 19.56
CA GLY A 114 13.37 1.25 18.24
C GLY A 114 12.86 0.38 17.07
N LYS A 115 13.26 0.75 15.84
CA LYS A 115 12.89 0.02 14.60
C LYS A 115 13.92 -1.03 14.18
N ALA A 116 15.18 -0.85 14.55
CA ALA A 116 16.28 -1.59 13.95
C ALA A 116 16.21 -3.11 14.21
N GLY A 117 15.46 -3.53 15.24
CA GLY A 117 15.73 -4.82 15.84
C GLY A 117 17.18 -4.87 16.33
N ASN A 118 17.58 -5.99 16.92
CA ASN A 118 19.00 -6.22 17.11
C ASN A 118 19.56 -6.77 15.80
N SER A 119 20.76 -6.34 15.42
CA SER A 119 21.54 -7.08 14.43
C SER A 119 21.62 -8.53 14.89
N ARG A 120 21.48 -9.47 13.94
CA ARG A 120 21.68 -10.87 14.28
C ARG A 120 23.07 -11.02 14.86
N GLN A 121 23.17 -11.82 15.90
CA GLN A 121 24.41 -12.10 16.58
C GLN A 121 24.95 -13.46 16.13
N LEU A 122 26.28 -13.55 16.03
CA LEU A 122 27.03 -14.78 15.82
C LEU A 122 26.88 -15.74 17.00
N LYS A 123 26.66 -15.21 18.21
CA LYS A 123 26.57 -15.93 19.49
C LYS A 123 27.85 -16.67 19.83
N VAL A 124 28.98 -16.00 19.63
CA VAL A 124 30.32 -16.52 19.91
C VAL A 124 30.98 -15.72 21.04
N PRO A 125 31.91 -16.32 21.79
CA PRO A 125 32.71 -15.58 22.77
C PRO A 125 33.45 -14.42 22.09
N GLY A 126 33.48 -13.26 22.74
CA GLY A 126 34.15 -12.04 22.24
C GLY A 126 33.38 -11.23 21.20
N GLU A 127 32.16 -11.62 20.83
CA GLU A 127 31.33 -10.83 19.90
C GLU A 127 31.01 -9.41 20.41
N LEU A 128 31.08 -9.17 21.72
CA LEU A 128 30.83 -7.86 22.33
C LEU A 128 32.08 -6.95 22.38
N LEU A 129 33.21 -7.40 21.84
CA LEU A 129 34.43 -6.59 21.79
C LEU A 129 34.24 -5.34 20.91
N PRO A 130 34.91 -4.22 21.24
CA PRO A 130 34.74 -2.94 20.55
C PRO A 130 35.16 -2.95 19.08
N LYS A 131 35.93 -3.96 18.65
CA LYS A 131 36.34 -4.20 17.26
C LYS A 131 35.23 -4.80 16.38
N VAL A 132 34.09 -5.18 16.96
CA VAL A 132 32.99 -5.86 16.25
C VAL A 132 31.89 -4.86 15.89
N PHE A 133 31.75 -4.61 14.60
CA PHE A 133 30.73 -3.75 14.03
C PHE A 133 29.63 -4.57 13.36
N ASN A 134 28.41 -4.04 13.34
CA ASN A 134 27.27 -4.67 12.67
C ASN A 134 26.71 -3.81 11.51
N LYS A 135 27.44 -2.76 11.17
CA LYS A 135 27.15 -1.85 10.07
C LYS A 135 28.43 -1.13 9.66
N LEU A 136 28.73 -1.11 8.37
CA LEU A 136 29.71 -0.20 7.80
C LEU A 136 29.02 1.14 7.52
N TYR A 137 29.68 2.23 7.87
CA TYR A 137 29.16 3.56 7.65
C TYR A 137 30.09 4.38 6.76
N ASP A 138 31.36 4.48 7.13
CA ASP A 138 32.40 5.10 6.32
C ASP A 138 33.55 4.11 6.11
N PRO A 139 33.85 3.69 4.87
CA PRO A 139 34.98 2.83 4.59
C PRO A 139 36.34 3.55 4.68
N GLU A 140 36.40 4.88 4.60
CA GLU A 140 37.64 5.66 4.61
C GLU A 140 38.23 5.82 6.02
N GLU A 141 37.43 5.57 7.06
CA GLU A 141 37.87 5.57 8.47
C GLU A 141 38.92 4.48 8.76
N PHE A 142 38.97 3.44 7.92
CA PHE A 142 39.87 2.31 8.08
C PHE A 142 40.82 2.26 6.89
N THR A 143 42.12 2.27 7.17
CA THR A 143 43.18 2.08 6.18
C THR A 143 44.24 1.13 6.76
N ASP A 144 44.79 0.28 5.90
CA ASP A 144 45.83 -0.70 6.25
C ASP A 144 45.48 -1.62 7.44
N LYS A 145 44.21 -2.04 7.54
CA LYS A 145 43.73 -3.00 8.56
C LYS A 145 43.43 -4.37 7.98
N ASN A 146 43.57 -5.41 8.81
CA ASN A 146 43.09 -6.77 8.54
C ASN A 146 41.64 -6.89 9.03
N ILE A 147 40.69 -6.86 8.08
CA ILE A 147 39.26 -6.80 8.40
C ILE A 147 38.57 -8.08 7.98
N LEU A 148 37.82 -8.68 8.91
CA LEU A 148 36.92 -9.80 8.62
C LEU A 148 35.52 -9.26 8.38
N VAL A 149 34.93 -9.59 7.23
CA VAL A 149 33.52 -9.32 6.95
C VAL A 149 32.75 -10.64 6.94
N VAL A 150 31.68 -10.73 7.72
CA VAL A 150 30.86 -11.94 7.88
C VAL A 150 29.47 -11.71 7.31
N GLY A 151 29.07 -12.53 6.33
CA GLY A 151 27.74 -12.49 5.74
C GLY A 151 27.75 -12.92 4.27
N GLY A 152 26.58 -13.11 3.68
CA GLY A 152 26.48 -13.43 2.24
C GLY A 152 25.32 -12.73 1.57
N GLY A 153 25.04 -11.50 1.99
CA GLY A 153 24.02 -10.64 1.40
C GLY A 153 24.65 -9.41 0.74
N ASP A 154 23.82 -8.61 0.09
CA ASP A 154 24.26 -7.40 -0.62
C ASP A 154 25.05 -6.46 0.31
N SER A 155 24.57 -6.24 1.54
CA SER A 155 25.24 -5.38 2.52
C SER A 155 26.63 -5.87 2.94
N SER A 156 26.85 -7.19 3.09
CA SER A 156 28.18 -7.71 3.43
C SER A 156 29.15 -7.57 2.26
N MET A 157 28.66 -7.75 1.04
CA MET A 157 29.44 -7.61 -0.18
C MET A 157 29.82 -6.15 -0.46
N GLU A 158 28.86 -5.22 -0.38
CA GLU A 158 29.10 -3.77 -0.48
C GLU A 158 30.11 -3.29 0.55
N CYS A 159 30.01 -3.78 1.80
CA CYS A 159 30.96 -3.48 2.85
C CYS A 159 32.38 -3.92 2.48
N SER A 160 32.53 -5.15 1.99
CA SER A 160 33.84 -5.69 1.60
C SER A 160 34.45 -4.92 0.44
N ILE A 161 33.65 -4.59 -0.57
CA ILE A 161 34.08 -3.81 -1.74
C ILE A 161 34.54 -2.41 -1.29
N ALA A 162 33.76 -1.76 -0.42
CA ALA A 162 34.07 -0.42 0.05
C ALA A 162 35.36 -0.38 0.87
N LEU A 163 35.51 -1.27 1.86
CA LEU A 163 36.72 -1.35 2.69
C LEU A 163 37.97 -1.76 1.89
N ALA A 164 37.83 -2.67 0.93
CA ALA A 164 38.93 -3.07 0.04
C ALA A 164 39.41 -1.92 -0.85
N LYS A 165 38.49 -1.04 -1.30
CA LYS A 165 38.85 0.15 -2.08
C LYS A 165 39.58 1.20 -1.25
N SER A 166 39.30 1.27 0.05
CA SER A 166 40.02 2.13 1.00
C SER A 166 41.41 1.60 1.40
N GLY A 167 41.88 0.50 0.80
CA GLY A 167 43.25 0.00 1.03
C GLY A 167 43.40 -0.97 2.21
N ASN A 168 42.31 -1.61 2.64
CA ASN A 168 42.37 -2.65 3.68
C ASN A 168 42.51 -4.06 3.09
N LYS A 169 43.04 -4.99 3.89
CA LYS A 169 43.05 -6.42 3.56
C LYS A 169 41.78 -7.07 4.11
N ILE A 170 40.94 -7.58 3.22
CA ILE A 170 39.63 -8.11 3.59
C ILE A 170 39.63 -9.62 3.53
N ILE A 171 39.18 -10.26 4.60
CA ILE A 171 38.76 -11.66 4.60
C ILE A 171 37.23 -11.67 4.64
N HIS A 172 36.60 -12.38 3.71
CA HIS A 172 35.15 -12.46 3.62
C HIS A 172 34.67 -13.86 3.99
N SER A 173 34.08 -14.01 5.17
CA SER A 173 33.57 -15.29 5.67
C SER A 173 32.08 -15.44 5.33
N TYR A 174 31.75 -16.56 4.69
CA TYR A 174 30.37 -16.94 4.43
C TYR A 174 30.14 -18.43 4.64
N ARG A 175 29.06 -18.77 5.34
CA ARG A 175 28.73 -20.14 5.78
C ARG A 175 28.25 -21.11 4.69
N LYS A 176 28.04 -20.65 3.46
CA LYS A 176 27.60 -21.50 2.34
C LYS A 176 28.71 -21.60 1.31
N GLU A 177 28.57 -22.55 0.40
CA GLU A 177 29.49 -22.81 -0.73
C GLU A 177 29.55 -21.64 -1.71
N GLU A 178 28.43 -20.94 -1.94
CA GLU A 178 28.36 -19.84 -2.92
C GLU A 178 27.38 -18.73 -2.54
N PHE A 179 27.62 -17.52 -3.08
CA PHE A 179 26.72 -16.38 -2.93
C PHE A 179 25.41 -16.59 -3.70
N SER A 180 24.28 -16.55 -2.99
CA SER A 180 22.94 -16.79 -3.58
C SER A 180 21.97 -15.61 -3.43
N ARG A 181 22.43 -14.51 -2.82
CA ARG A 181 21.58 -13.37 -2.42
C ARG A 181 22.01 -12.01 -2.98
N PRO A 182 23.32 -11.69 -3.13
CA PRO A 182 23.75 -10.39 -3.64
C PRO A 182 23.34 -10.17 -5.10
N LYS A 183 23.31 -8.90 -5.53
CA LYS A 183 23.07 -8.56 -6.95
C LYS A 183 24.27 -8.94 -7.80
N GLU A 184 24.04 -9.37 -9.04
CA GLU A 184 25.12 -9.77 -9.98
C GLU A 184 26.19 -8.69 -10.15
N GLU A 185 25.82 -7.41 -10.22
CA GLU A 185 26.78 -6.31 -10.32
C GLU A 185 27.77 -6.27 -9.14
N ASN A 186 27.27 -6.48 -7.92
CA ASN A 186 28.09 -6.51 -6.72
C ASN A 186 28.96 -7.77 -6.67
N VAL A 187 28.44 -8.91 -7.15
CA VAL A 187 29.19 -10.16 -7.29
C VAL A 187 30.39 -9.96 -8.22
N ASN A 188 30.18 -9.34 -9.39
CA ASN A 188 31.24 -9.07 -10.35
C ASN A 188 32.30 -8.12 -9.75
N LYS A 189 31.88 -7.02 -9.11
CA LYS A 189 32.81 -6.09 -8.45
C LYS A 189 33.60 -6.75 -7.32
N PHE A 190 32.97 -7.65 -6.58
CA PHE A 190 33.59 -8.41 -5.51
C PHE A 190 34.67 -9.34 -6.08
N TYR A 191 34.33 -10.19 -7.06
CA TYR A 191 35.29 -11.11 -7.65
C TYR A 191 36.44 -10.40 -8.38
N ASN A 192 36.20 -9.25 -9.02
CA ASN A 192 37.30 -8.42 -9.56
C ASN A 192 38.31 -7.99 -8.48
N LEU A 193 37.85 -7.71 -7.25
CA LEU A 193 38.72 -7.38 -6.13
C LEU A 193 39.37 -8.63 -5.49
N VAL A 194 38.74 -9.80 -5.63
CA VAL A 194 39.35 -11.09 -5.27
C VAL A 194 40.50 -11.42 -6.21
N GLU A 195 40.33 -11.25 -7.52
CA GLU A 195 41.38 -11.44 -8.52
C GLU A 195 42.57 -10.49 -8.31
N GLN A 196 42.30 -9.27 -7.83
CA GLN A 196 43.34 -8.31 -7.42
C GLN A 196 44.01 -8.64 -6.08
N GLY A 197 43.61 -9.73 -5.41
CA GLY A 197 44.14 -10.13 -4.11
C GLY A 197 43.75 -9.22 -2.94
N LYS A 198 42.80 -8.30 -3.12
CA LYS A 198 42.35 -7.36 -2.07
C LYS A 198 41.33 -7.97 -1.13
N ILE A 199 40.58 -8.96 -1.62
CA ILE A 199 39.58 -9.70 -0.85
C ILE A 199 39.89 -11.19 -0.93
N THR A 200 39.95 -11.85 0.22
CA THR A 200 40.08 -13.30 0.34
C THR A 200 38.75 -13.90 0.80
N PRO A 201 37.95 -14.52 -0.09
CA PRO A 201 36.71 -15.17 0.31
C PRO A 201 36.99 -16.54 0.92
N ILE A 202 36.37 -16.82 2.07
CA ILE A 202 36.39 -18.14 2.72
C ILE A 202 34.94 -18.61 2.81
N PHE A 203 34.57 -19.50 1.91
CA PHE A 203 33.26 -20.15 1.92
C PHE A 203 33.22 -21.28 2.94
N GLU A 204 32.00 -21.72 3.23
CA GLU A 204 31.73 -22.79 4.21
C GLU A 204 32.39 -22.54 5.58
N SER A 205 32.53 -21.27 5.93
CA SER A 205 33.21 -20.85 7.15
C SER A 205 32.25 -20.24 8.17
N THR A 206 32.53 -20.51 9.44
CA THR A 206 31.79 -19.97 10.57
C THR A 206 32.76 -19.45 11.63
N VAL A 207 32.51 -18.24 12.13
CA VAL A 207 33.24 -17.70 13.28
C VAL A 207 32.85 -18.50 14.52
N THR A 208 33.83 -18.88 15.33
CA THR A 208 33.63 -19.66 16.57
C THR A 208 34.04 -18.90 17.82
N GLU A 209 35.04 -18.02 17.72
CA GLU A 209 35.55 -17.20 18.81
C GLU A 209 36.17 -15.91 18.24
N ILE A 210 36.02 -14.78 18.95
CA ILE A 210 36.66 -13.50 18.62
C ILE A 210 37.54 -13.09 19.81
N ARG A 211 38.81 -12.78 19.55
CA ARG A 211 39.77 -12.27 20.54
C ARG A 211 40.23 -10.85 20.15
N GLU A 212 41.00 -10.19 21.01
CA GLU A 212 41.39 -8.78 20.77
C GLU A 212 42.14 -8.58 19.46
N HIS A 213 43.05 -9.48 19.09
CA HIS A 213 43.90 -9.35 17.89
C HIS A 213 43.74 -10.49 16.87
N GLU A 214 42.83 -11.43 17.12
CA GLU A 214 42.64 -12.60 16.26
C GLU A 214 41.19 -13.09 16.27
N VAL A 215 40.85 -13.91 15.29
CA VAL A 215 39.53 -14.53 15.14
C VAL A 215 39.68 -16.00 14.76
N VAL A 216 38.85 -16.86 15.36
CA VAL A 216 38.87 -18.29 15.09
C VAL A 216 37.72 -18.65 14.15
N LEU A 217 38.06 -19.11 12.94
CA LEU A 217 37.14 -19.57 11.91
C LEU A 217 37.18 -21.10 11.83
N LYS A 218 36.00 -21.73 11.79
CA LYS A 218 35.84 -23.15 11.48
C LYS A 218 35.35 -23.32 10.05
N THR A 219 36.10 -24.04 9.23
CA THR A 219 35.69 -24.55 7.90
C THR A 219 35.26 -26.01 8.00
N LYS A 220 34.89 -26.67 6.89
CA LYS A 220 34.61 -28.11 6.88
C LYS A 220 35.82 -28.96 7.28
N GLU A 221 37.02 -28.50 6.97
CA GLU A 221 38.26 -29.28 7.06
C GLU A 221 39.09 -28.91 8.29
N ASP A 222 39.09 -27.64 8.71
CA ASP A 222 39.99 -27.15 9.76
C ASP A 222 39.41 -26.02 10.63
N VAL A 223 40.09 -25.76 11.75
CA VAL A 223 39.87 -24.60 12.62
C VAL A 223 41.09 -23.69 12.52
N ASN A 224 40.92 -22.55 11.86
CA ASN A 224 41.98 -21.59 11.58
C ASN A 224 41.87 -20.36 12.48
N THR A 225 42.98 -19.97 13.08
CA THR A 225 43.10 -18.70 13.82
C THR A 225 43.77 -17.68 12.93
N ILE A 226 43.13 -16.52 12.74
CA ILE A 226 43.54 -15.51 11.79
C ILE A 226 43.77 -14.18 12.50
N PRO A 227 44.90 -13.49 12.28
CA PRO A 227 45.11 -12.13 12.75
C PRO A 227 44.03 -11.20 12.24
N ASN A 228 43.45 -10.41 13.13
CA ASN A 228 42.31 -9.58 12.79
C ASN A 228 42.28 -8.32 13.64
N ASP A 229 42.09 -7.17 13.00
CA ASP A 229 41.96 -5.89 13.67
C ASP A 229 40.49 -5.51 13.90
N LEU A 230 39.62 -5.78 12.92
CA LEU A 230 38.21 -5.38 12.93
C LEU A 230 37.30 -6.44 12.32
N ILE A 231 36.05 -6.52 12.81
CA ILE A 231 35.06 -7.49 12.29
C ILE A 231 33.75 -6.77 11.95
N PHE A 232 33.20 -7.02 10.76
CA PHE A 232 31.86 -6.58 10.37
C PHE A 232 30.89 -7.76 10.26
N THR A 233 29.96 -7.85 11.20
CA THR A 233 28.91 -8.88 11.27
C THR A 233 27.63 -8.44 10.53
N LEU A 234 27.60 -8.67 9.23
CA LEU A 234 26.52 -8.22 8.33
C LEU A 234 25.59 -9.38 7.96
N ILE A 235 25.11 -10.10 8.98
CA ILE A 235 24.29 -11.32 8.86
C ILE A 235 22.77 -11.06 8.87
N GLY A 236 22.38 -9.80 8.76
CA GLY A 236 21.00 -9.32 8.75
C GLY A 236 20.49 -8.90 10.13
N ARG A 237 19.25 -8.39 10.19
CA ARG A 237 18.60 -7.91 11.42
C ARG A 237 17.39 -8.77 11.74
N GLU A 238 17.09 -8.94 13.02
CA GLU A 238 15.84 -9.57 13.45
C GLU A 238 14.84 -8.51 13.92
N LEU A 239 13.77 -8.32 13.14
CA LEU A 239 12.61 -7.57 13.61
C LEU A 239 12.07 -8.27 14.87
N PRO A 240 11.62 -7.52 15.91
CA PRO A 240 11.10 -8.06 17.16
C PRO A 240 9.69 -8.70 17.00
N THR A 241 9.39 -9.30 15.84
CA THR A 241 8.12 -9.95 15.53
C THR A 241 7.83 -11.11 16.48
N LYS A 242 8.84 -11.93 16.81
CA LYS A 242 8.72 -13.00 17.80
C LYS A 242 8.31 -12.45 19.18
N PHE A 243 8.87 -11.29 19.57
CA PHE A 243 8.53 -10.61 20.82
C PHE A 243 7.08 -10.13 20.84
N PHE A 244 6.63 -9.48 19.76
CA PHE A 244 5.24 -9.05 19.68
C PHE A 244 4.26 -10.22 19.69
N LYS A 245 4.54 -11.29 18.91
CA LYS A 245 3.68 -12.48 18.86
C LYS A 245 3.55 -13.17 20.21
N ARG A 246 4.68 -13.50 20.86
CA ARG A 246 4.66 -14.16 22.19
C ARG A 246 4.05 -13.29 23.29
N SER A 247 4.04 -11.98 23.09
CA SER A 247 3.41 -11.00 23.98
C SER A 247 1.96 -10.66 23.62
N GLY A 248 1.38 -11.30 22.59
CA GLY A 248 0.00 -11.04 22.15
C GLY A 248 -0.23 -9.65 21.53
N ILE A 249 0.84 -8.95 21.14
CA ILE A 249 0.76 -7.62 20.55
C ILE A 249 0.49 -7.76 19.05
N ARG A 250 -0.69 -7.32 18.61
CA ARG A 250 -1.09 -7.35 17.19
C ARG A 250 -0.22 -6.41 16.37
N MET A 251 0.35 -6.92 15.29
CA MET A 251 1.10 -6.12 14.31
C MET A 251 0.19 -5.71 13.15
N GLU A 252 0.38 -4.50 12.65
CA GLU A 252 -0.32 -4.04 11.44
C GLU A 252 0.09 -4.94 10.24
N GLY A 253 -0.90 -5.47 9.52
CA GLY A 253 -0.70 -6.39 8.39
C GLY A 253 -0.83 -7.88 8.72
N GLU A 254 -1.01 -8.27 9.99
CA GLU A 254 -1.26 -9.66 10.37
C GLU A 254 -2.65 -10.13 9.91
N LYS A 255 -2.69 -11.19 9.08
CA LYS A 255 -3.91 -11.74 8.48
C LYS A 255 -4.47 -12.89 9.32
N GLY A 256 -5.14 -12.56 10.43
CA GLY A 256 -5.86 -13.54 11.26
C GLY A 256 -7.21 -13.96 10.67
N LEU A 257 -7.90 -14.90 11.31
CA LEU A 257 -9.24 -15.37 10.90
C LEU A 257 -10.25 -14.21 10.75
N MET A 258 -10.26 -13.30 11.72
CA MET A 258 -11.13 -12.11 11.70
C MET A 258 -10.85 -11.20 10.49
N TRP A 259 -9.60 -11.11 10.06
CA TRP A 259 -9.24 -10.31 8.89
C TRP A 259 -9.88 -10.88 7.62
N TRP A 260 -9.83 -12.20 7.46
CA TRP A 260 -10.48 -12.90 6.33
C TRP A 260 -11.99 -12.76 6.39
N TRP A 261 -12.59 -12.91 7.58
CA TRP A 261 -14.02 -12.74 7.78
C TRP A 261 -14.50 -11.35 7.34
N PHE A 262 -13.85 -10.28 7.81
CA PHE A 262 -14.22 -8.91 7.42
C PHE A 262 -13.96 -8.63 5.94
N MET A 263 -12.94 -9.24 5.33
CA MET A 263 -12.68 -9.09 3.90
C MET A 263 -13.78 -9.76 3.06
N VAL A 264 -14.19 -10.98 3.42
CA VAL A 264 -15.31 -11.67 2.78
C VAL A 264 -16.59 -10.86 2.95
N ALA A 265 -16.88 -10.37 4.17
CA ALA A 265 -18.02 -9.50 4.45
C ALA A 265 -18.07 -8.27 3.54
N SER A 266 -16.93 -7.59 3.38
CA SER A 266 -16.79 -6.41 2.54
C SER A 266 -17.02 -6.75 1.06
N ILE A 267 -16.37 -7.79 0.54
CA ILE A 267 -16.56 -8.24 -0.84
C ILE A 267 -18.02 -8.61 -1.09
N SER A 268 -18.66 -9.33 -0.18
CA SER A 268 -20.08 -9.72 -0.27
C SER A 268 -21.02 -8.53 -0.23
N PHE A 269 -20.73 -7.50 0.58
CA PHE A 269 -21.48 -6.24 0.57
C PHE A 269 -21.46 -5.59 -0.82
N PHE A 270 -20.28 -5.38 -1.39
CA PHE A 270 -20.16 -4.76 -2.71
C PHE A 270 -20.71 -5.64 -3.82
N SER A 271 -20.65 -6.98 -3.66
CA SER A 271 -21.33 -7.94 -4.53
C SER A 271 -22.85 -7.73 -4.50
N MET A 272 -23.44 -7.65 -3.30
CA MET A 272 -24.86 -7.37 -3.13
C MET A 272 -25.25 -6.01 -3.74
N LEU A 273 -24.45 -4.96 -3.51
CA LEU A 273 -24.69 -3.64 -4.10
C LEU A 273 -24.69 -3.67 -5.62
N TYR A 274 -23.68 -4.32 -6.21
CA TYR A 274 -23.48 -4.33 -7.64
C TYR A 274 -24.54 -5.19 -8.35
N PHE A 275 -24.75 -6.42 -7.88
CA PHE A 275 -25.70 -7.36 -8.49
C PHE A 275 -27.16 -7.11 -8.09
N GLY A 276 -27.41 -6.48 -6.94
CA GLY A 276 -28.76 -6.06 -6.55
C GLY A 276 -29.39 -5.05 -7.50
N LYS A 277 -28.56 -4.31 -8.24
CA LYS A 277 -28.99 -3.39 -9.27
C LYS A 277 -29.63 -4.07 -10.49
N THR A 278 -29.23 -5.30 -10.82
CA THR A 278 -29.76 -6.05 -11.97
C THR A 278 -30.95 -6.92 -11.61
N GLY A 279 -31.55 -6.70 -10.42
CA GLY A 279 -32.67 -7.45 -9.86
C GLY A 279 -33.69 -7.85 -10.91
N ILE A 280 -33.60 -9.12 -11.33
CA ILE A 280 -34.61 -9.78 -12.14
C ILE A 280 -35.87 -9.76 -11.29
N SER A 281 -36.90 -9.09 -11.80
CA SER A 281 -38.26 -9.16 -11.30
C SER A 281 -38.77 -10.58 -11.52
N PHE A 282 -38.51 -11.47 -10.57
CA PHE A 282 -39.30 -12.68 -10.49
C PHE A 282 -40.56 -12.31 -9.72
N ASP A 283 -41.71 -12.36 -10.41
CA ASP A 283 -43.06 -12.30 -9.84
C ASP A 283 -43.32 -13.42 -8.79
N MET A 284 -42.31 -14.26 -8.51
CA MET A 284 -42.26 -15.29 -7.48
C MET A 284 -42.45 -14.74 -6.04
N PHE A 285 -42.27 -13.43 -5.83
CA PHE A 285 -42.53 -12.77 -4.54
C PHE A 285 -43.94 -12.16 -4.41
N ALA A 286 -44.75 -12.21 -5.47
CA ALA A 286 -46.10 -11.61 -5.50
C ALA A 286 -47.18 -12.46 -4.80
N GLY A 287 -46.81 -13.55 -4.12
CA GLY A 287 -47.74 -14.55 -3.57
C GLY A 287 -47.90 -14.62 -2.05
N PRO A 288 -46.87 -14.44 -1.20
CA PRO A 288 -47.03 -14.67 0.24
C PRO A 288 -47.33 -13.38 1.03
N GLU A 289 -48.43 -13.35 1.79
CA GLU A 289 -48.77 -12.18 2.63
C GLU A 289 -47.87 -12.02 3.87
N THR A 290 -47.24 -13.09 4.34
CA THR A 290 -46.39 -13.07 5.54
C THR A 290 -44.91 -12.92 5.21
N ILE A 291 -44.18 -12.17 6.05
CA ILE A 291 -42.72 -11.96 5.94
C ILE A 291 -41.96 -13.30 5.92
N TRP A 292 -42.41 -14.29 6.70
CA TRP A 292 -41.79 -15.61 6.77
C TRP A 292 -41.88 -16.38 5.45
N ALA A 293 -43.04 -16.35 4.79
CA ALA A 293 -43.19 -17.01 3.51
C ALA A 293 -42.42 -16.30 2.38
N LYS A 294 -42.31 -14.97 2.43
CA LYS A 294 -41.41 -14.20 1.54
C LYS A 294 -39.93 -14.53 1.77
N LEU A 295 -39.52 -14.73 3.02
CA LEU A 295 -38.16 -15.15 3.35
C LEU A 295 -37.85 -16.56 2.84
N ILE A 296 -38.79 -17.51 3.01
CA ILE A 296 -38.64 -18.87 2.49
C ILE A 296 -38.54 -18.86 0.96
N ALA A 297 -39.41 -18.11 0.28
CA ALA A 297 -39.34 -17.92 -1.17
C ALA A 297 -38.00 -17.32 -1.61
N TYR A 298 -37.45 -16.37 -0.85
CA TYR A 298 -36.14 -15.78 -1.13
C TYR A 298 -35.01 -16.81 -0.99
N LEU A 299 -35.03 -17.63 0.06
CA LEU A 299 -34.03 -18.68 0.29
C LEU A 299 -34.12 -19.80 -0.75
N SER A 300 -35.31 -20.10 -1.28
CA SER A 300 -35.50 -21.10 -2.34
C SER A 300 -35.31 -20.56 -3.76
N ALA A 301 -35.21 -19.24 -3.93
CA ALA A 301 -35.22 -18.58 -5.24
C ALA A 301 -34.16 -19.11 -6.25
N PRO A 302 -32.90 -19.41 -5.88
CA PRO A 302 -31.92 -19.98 -6.81
C PRO A 302 -32.29 -21.37 -7.35
N PHE A 303 -33.12 -22.12 -6.61
CA PHE A 303 -33.52 -23.48 -6.97
C PHE A 303 -34.83 -23.50 -7.77
N GLN A 304 -35.57 -22.39 -7.78
CA GLN A 304 -36.87 -22.25 -8.44
C GLN A 304 -36.83 -21.30 -9.64
N ALA A 305 -35.82 -20.42 -9.72
CA ALA A 305 -35.67 -19.47 -10.81
C ALA A 305 -35.34 -20.20 -12.13
N PRO A 306 -35.94 -19.79 -13.27
CA PRO A 306 -35.56 -20.26 -14.59
C PRO A 306 -34.18 -19.70 -14.97
N LEU A 307 -33.12 -20.36 -14.49
CA LEU A 307 -31.73 -20.02 -14.80
C LEU A 307 -31.41 -20.46 -16.23
N ASN A 308 -31.10 -19.48 -17.08
CA ASN A 308 -30.68 -19.74 -18.45
C ASN A 308 -29.16 -19.63 -18.56
N TRP A 309 -28.48 -20.74 -18.85
CA TRP A 309 -27.02 -20.81 -19.01
C TRP A 309 -26.57 -20.75 -20.49
N SER A 310 -27.47 -20.38 -21.40
CA SER A 310 -27.13 -20.24 -22.80
C SER A 310 -26.09 -19.15 -23.02
N LEU A 311 -25.03 -19.50 -23.75
CA LEU A 311 -24.02 -18.57 -24.24
C LEU A 311 -24.61 -17.61 -25.29
N SER A 312 -25.64 -18.04 -26.04
CA SER A 312 -26.30 -17.21 -27.03
C SER A 312 -27.06 -16.05 -26.36
N SER A 313 -26.95 -14.84 -26.93
CA SER A 313 -27.62 -13.62 -26.46
C SER A 313 -27.32 -13.19 -25.00
N TYR A 314 -26.21 -13.66 -24.41
CA TYR A 314 -25.74 -13.21 -23.08
C TYR A 314 -26.71 -13.50 -21.91
N LYS A 315 -27.64 -14.46 -22.07
CA LYS A 315 -28.62 -14.79 -21.03
C LYS A 315 -27.99 -15.39 -19.77
N TRP A 316 -26.88 -16.12 -19.91
CA TRP A 316 -26.07 -16.66 -18.79
C TRP A 316 -25.65 -15.60 -17.75
N TYR A 317 -25.40 -14.37 -18.18
CA TYR A 317 -24.94 -13.31 -17.28
C TYR A 317 -26.02 -12.83 -16.33
N SER A 318 -27.26 -12.77 -16.81
CA SER A 318 -28.40 -12.41 -15.94
C SER A 318 -28.57 -13.46 -14.83
N SER A 319 -28.52 -14.75 -15.19
CA SER A 319 -28.55 -15.88 -14.26
C SER A 319 -27.38 -15.84 -13.25
N LEU A 320 -26.16 -15.59 -13.73
CA LEU A 320 -24.97 -15.50 -12.88
C LEU A 320 -25.05 -14.32 -11.90
N ASN A 321 -25.48 -13.15 -12.38
CA ASN A 321 -25.64 -11.96 -11.53
C ASN A 321 -26.64 -12.21 -10.42
N PHE A 322 -27.76 -12.86 -10.72
CA PHE A 322 -28.77 -13.21 -9.73
C PHE A 322 -28.18 -14.08 -8.62
N ILE A 323 -27.48 -15.16 -8.98
CA ILE A 323 -26.85 -16.08 -8.02
C ILE A 323 -25.81 -15.33 -7.17
N LEU A 324 -24.92 -14.55 -7.78
CA LEU A 324 -23.87 -13.83 -7.05
C LEU A 324 -24.43 -12.72 -6.16
N GLY A 325 -25.52 -12.07 -6.56
CA GLY A 325 -26.24 -11.11 -5.73
C GLY A 325 -26.91 -11.77 -4.54
N TRP A 326 -27.53 -12.94 -4.74
CA TRP A 326 -28.18 -13.73 -3.68
C TRP A 326 -27.18 -14.32 -2.69
N ILE A 327 -26.08 -14.91 -3.16
CA ILE A 327 -24.99 -15.37 -2.29
C ILE A 327 -24.39 -14.18 -1.53
N GLY A 328 -24.16 -13.07 -2.22
CA GLY A 328 -23.60 -11.84 -1.65
C GLY A 328 -24.47 -11.28 -0.53
N SER A 329 -25.79 -11.24 -0.69
CA SER A 329 -26.71 -10.72 0.33
C SER A 329 -26.75 -11.59 1.59
N ILE A 330 -26.80 -12.93 1.45
CA ILE A 330 -26.82 -13.85 2.60
C ILE A 330 -25.54 -13.73 3.40
N ILE A 331 -24.39 -13.77 2.71
CA ILE A 331 -23.09 -13.61 3.37
C ILE A 331 -23.00 -12.23 4.02
N PHE A 332 -23.49 -11.17 3.37
CA PHE A 332 -23.50 -9.83 3.93
C PHE A 332 -24.38 -9.72 5.18
N LEU A 333 -25.57 -10.32 5.20
CA LEU A 333 -26.45 -10.30 6.38
C LEU A 333 -25.80 -11.01 7.58
N ILE A 334 -25.31 -12.24 7.37
CA ILE A 334 -24.63 -13.01 8.42
C ILE A 334 -23.40 -12.26 8.92
N SER A 335 -22.55 -11.81 8.00
CA SER A 335 -21.30 -11.13 8.35
C SER A 335 -21.53 -9.73 8.94
N GLY A 336 -22.59 -9.03 8.53
CA GLY A 336 -23.03 -7.74 9.06
C GLY A 336 -23.50 -7.85 10.51
N ILE A 337 -24.35 -8.83 10.83
CA ILE A 337 -24.80 -9.11 12.20
C ILE A 337 -23.60 -9.45 13.10
N CYS A 338 -22.71 -10.34 12.65
CA CYS A 338 -21.47 -10.66 13.38
C CYS A 338 -20.58 -9.42 13.58
N SER A 339 -20.44 -8.58 12.55
CA SER A 339 -19.63 -7.35 12.61
C SER A 339 -20.21 -6.33 13.58
N LEU A 340 -21.54 -6.19 13.62
CA LEU A 340 -22.25 -5.34 14.60
C LEU A 340 -22.05 -5.87 16.03
N GLY A 341 -22.18 -7.18 16.25
CA GLY A 341 -21.93 -7.80 17.55
C GLY A 341 -20.50 -7.55 18.05
N LEU A 342 -19.51 -7.62 17.15
CA LEU A 342 -18.12 -7.28 17.48
C LEU A 342 -17.91 -5.80 17.75
N LEU A 343 -18.57 -4.93 16.99
CA LEU A 343 -18.51 -3.48 17.20
C LEU A 343 -19.10 -3.10 18.56
N VAL A 344 -20.19 -3.74 18.99
CA VAL A 344 -20.77 -3.58 20.33
C VAL A 344 -19.80 -4.12 21.39
N ARG A 345 -19.26 -5.32 21.22
CA ARG A 345 -18.31 -5.94 22.18
C ARG A 345 -17.04 -5.11 22.37
N TYR A 346 -16.55 -4.47 21.30
CA TYR A 346 -15.32 -3.68 21.30
C TYR A 346 -15.58 -2.19 21.09
N TRP A 347 -16.73 -1.69 21.54
CA TRP A 347 -17.22 -0.33 21.31
C TRP A 347 -16.16 0.75 21.58
N ASN A 348 -15.52 0.67 22.75
CA ASN A 348 -14.51 1.64 23.20
C ASN A 348 -13.26 1.68 22.30
N LEU A 349 -12.94 0.59 21.58
CA LEU A 349 -11.80 0.54 20.66
C LEU A 349 -12.16 1.16 19.30
N TYR A 350 -13.36 0.88 18.80
CA TYR A 350 -13.82 1.34 17.50
C TYR A 350 -14.24 2.82 17.52
N ILE A 351 -14.89 3.29 18.60
CA ILE A 351 -15.50 4.63 18.73
C ILE A 351 -14.62 5.56 19.59
N ARG A 352 -13.29 5.36 19.54
CA ARG A 352 -12.34 6.13 20.35
C ARG A 352 -12.23 7.61 19.95
N THR A 353 -12.51 7.96 18.70
CA THR A 353 -12.38 9.33 18.19
C THR A 353 -13.65 9.77 17.46
N PRO A 354 -13.98 11.08 17.47
CA PRO A 354 -15.17 11.60 16.79
C PRO A 354 -15.24 11.20 15.31
N TRP A 355 -14.09 11.25 14.62
CA TRP A 355 -13.99 10.82 13.23
C TRP A 355 -14.28 9.33 13.04
N ARG A 356 -13.79 8.45 13.93
CA ARG A 356 -14.09 7.02 13.83
C ARG A 356 -15.55 6.73 14.12
N ALA A 357 -16.13 7.40 15.12
CA ALA A 357 -17.56 7.32 15.43
C ALA A 357 -18.39 7.66 14.20
N PHE A 358 -18.18 8.85 13.63
CA PHE A 358 -18.85 9.30 12.41
C PHE A 358 -18.66 8.32 11.25
N LYS A 359 -17.42 7.87 11.00
CA LYS A 359 -17.10 6.95 9.90
C LYS A 359 -17.86 5.63 10.00
N TYR A 360 -17.87 5.00 11.17
CA TYR A 360 -18.56 3.72 11.34
C TYR A 360 -20.07 3.89 11.30
N THR A 361 -20.62 4.94 11.91
CA THR A 361 -22.05 5.26 11.80
C THR A 361 -22.46 5.52 10.35
N TYR A 362 -21.63 6.24 9.58
CA TYR A 362 -21.83 6.46 8.15
C TYR A 362 -21.90 5.14 7.38
N PHE A 363 -20.93 4.23 7.55
CA PHE A 363 -20.95 2.94 6.87
C PHE A 363 -22.10 2.03 7.29
N ILE A 364 -22.49 2.05 8.57
CA ILE A 364 -23.67 1.33 9.05
C ILE A 364 -24.93 1.89 8.40
N GLY A 365 -25.06 3.22 8.33
CA GLY A 365 -26.18 3.89 7.69
C GLY A 365 -26.28 3.59 6.19
N VAL A 366 -25.15 3.67 5.47
CA VAL A 366 -25.06 3.30 4.05
C VAL A 366 -25.41 1.82 3.86
N GLY A 367 -24.85 0.94 4.67
CA GLY A 367 -25.13 -0.49 4.64
C GLY A 367 -26.61 -0.80 4.87
N ALA A 368 -27.22 -0.20 5.89
CA ALA A 368 -28.63 -0.33 6.19
C ALA A 368 -29.51 0.20 5.05
N PHE A 369 -29.21 1.39 4.53
CA PHE A 369 -29.95 2.00 3.42
C PHE A 369 -29.96 1.11 2.19
N PHE A 370 -28.80 0.61 1.76
CA PHE A 370 -28.74 -0.26 0.59
C PHE A 370 -29.31 -1.66 0.84
N THR A 371 -29.27 -2.15 2.07
CA THR A 371 -29.97 -3.38 2.45
C THR A 371 -31.48 -3.19 2.32
N ILE A 372 -32.00 -2.07 2.82
CA ILE A 372 -33.42 -1.70 2.67
C ILE A 372 -33.77 -1.55 1.19
N LEU A 373 -32.96 -0.87 0.38
CA LEU A 373 -33.20 -0.76 -1.06
C LEU A 373 -33.19 -2.12 -1.76
N TYR A 374 -32.23 -2.98 -1.44
CA TYR A 374 -32.11 -4.32 -2.04
C TYR A 374 -33.35 -5.17 -1.71
N PHE A 375 -33.77 -5.18 -0.44
CA PHE A 375 -34.94 -5.93 0.01
C PHE A 375 -36.27 -5.17 -0.14
N SER A 376 -36.27 -3.93 -0.62
CA SER A 376 -37.50 -3.14 -0.79
C SER A 376 -38.50 -3.83 -1.72
N LYS A 377 -38.01 -4.43 -2.82
CA LYS A 377 -38.83 -5.25 -3.73
C LYS A 377 -39.31 -6.56 -3.10
N LEU A 378 -38.61 -7.09 -2.09
CA LEU A 378 -39.05 -8.24 -1.30
C LEU A 378 -40.12 -7.82 -0.28
N LEU A 379 -40.04 -6.61 0.26
CA LEU A 379 -40.90 -6.09 1.33
C LEU A 379 -42.21 -5.47 0.80
N HIS A 380 -42.21 -4.88 -0.40
CA HIS A 380 -43.41 -4.27 -1.01
C HIS A 380 -44.19 -5.25 -1.89
N ASN A 381 -45.53 -5.22 -1.78
CA ASN A 381 -46.49 -6.07 -2.52
C ASN A 381 -46.88 -5.49 -3.90
N THR A 382 -46.18 -4.46 -4.38
CA THR A 382 -46.51 -3.77 -5.62
C THR A 382 -45.65 -4.31 -6.77
N SER A 383 -46.27 -4.44 -7.95
CA SER A 383 -45.65 -4.84 -9.23
C SER A 383 -44.61 -3.84 -9.78
N GLY A 384 -44.16 -2.89 -8.95
CA GLY A 384 -43.14 -1.90 -9.26
C GLY A 384 -42.41 -1.40 -8.00
N PRO A 385 -41.19 -0.84 -8.15
CA PRO A 385 -40.52 -0.14 -7.05
C PRO A 385 -41.42 0.97 -6.50
N ALA A 386 -41.33 1.29 -5.20
CA ALA A 386 -42.06 2.42 -4.63
C ALA A 386 -41.76 3.70 -5.44
N GLU A 387 -42.75 4.56 -5.68
CA GLU A 387 -42.65 5.73 -6.60
C GLU A 387 -41.49 6.69 -6.29
N TRP A 388 -40.98 6.69 -5.05
CA TRP A 388 -39.84 7.51 -4.61
C TRP A 388 -38.46 6.84 -4.82
N ILE A 389 -38.42 5.55 -5.20
CA ILE A 389 -37.18 4.81 -5.41
C ILE A 389 -36.73 5.03 -6.86
N GLU A 390 -35.89 6.05 -7.07
CA GLU A 390 -35.11 6.18 -8.29
C GLU A 390 -34.24 4.93 -8.54
N SER A 391 -33.81 4.72 -9.80
CA SER A 391 -33.02 3.55 -10.19
C SER A 391 -31.82 3.31 -9.24
N PRO A 392 -31.45 2.08 -8.90
CA PRO A 392 -30.33 1.81 -7.99
C PRO A 392 -28.99 2.46 -8.41
N THR A 393 -28.83 2.76 -9.70
CA THR A 393 -27.67 3.52 -10.21
C THR A 393 -27.61 4.93 -9.66
N TYR A 394 -28.75 5.61 -9.54
CA TYR A 394 -28.82 6.98 -9.03
C TYR A 394 -28.25 7.03 -7.61
N TRP A 395 -28.78 6.17 -6.73
CA TRP A 395 -28.33 6.09 -5.35
C TRP A 395 -26.85 5.71 -5.26
N TYR A 396 -26.39 4.73 -6.05
CA TYR A 396 -24.97 4.39 -6.10
C TYR A 396 -24.10 5.60 -6.46
N SER A 397 -24.44 6.33 -7.53
CA SER A 397 -23.70 7.51 -7.95
C SER A 397 -23.74 8.64 -6.90
N LEU A 398 -24.90 8.87 -6.28
CA LEU A 398 -25.06 9.86 -5.21
C LEU A 398 -24.18 9.51 -4.00
N PHE A 399 -24.23 8.27 -3.52
CA PHE A 399 -23.40 7.82 -2.41
C PHE A 399 -21.91 7.87 -2.73
N TYR A 400 -21.53 7.59 -3.98
CA TYR A 400 -20.16 7.74 -4.45
C TYR A 400 -19.69 9.21 -4.32
N CYS A 401 -20.51 10.16 -4.79
CA CYS A 401 -20.27 11.59 -4.66
C CYS A 401 -20.18 12.04 -3.20
N VAL A 402 -21.15 11.65 -2.36
CA VAL A 402 -21.20 11.99 -0.94
C VAL A 402 -19.98 11.42 -0.20
N THR A 403 -19.61 10.18 -0.47
CA THR A 403 -18.41 9.55 0.12
C THR A 403 -17.16 10.32 -0.27
N MET A 404 -16.97 10.61 -1.56
CA MET A 404 -15.82 11.37 -2.03
C MET A 404 -15.76 12.77 -1.42
N PHE A 405 -16.90 13.44 -1.29
CA PHE A 405 -16.99 14.77 -0.69
C PHE A 405 -16.58 14.76 0.79
N ILE A 406 -17.21 13.90 1.60
CA ILE A 406 -16.96 13.81 3.05
C ILE A 406 -15.50 13.41 3.34
N PHE A 407 -15.02 12.34 2.71
CA PHE A 407 -13.65 11.85 2.94
C PHE A 407 -12.60 12.75 2.29
N GLY A 408 -12.93 13.44 1.20
CA GLY A 408 -12.07 14.45 0.58
C GLY A 408 -11.88 15.68 1.46
N ILE A 409 -12.96 16.22 2.06
CA ILE A 409 -12.87 17.30 3.05
C ILE A 409 -11.98 16.88 4.22
N ARG A 410 -12.21 15.68 4.76
CA ARG A 410 -11.38 15.13 5.84
C ARG A 410 -9.91 15.10 5.45
N ARG A 411 -9.59 14.59 4.25
CA ARG A 411 -8.20 14.52 3.76
C ARG A 411 -7.58 15.90 3.64
N THR A 412 -8.28 16.87 3.07
CA THR A 412 -7.82 18.26 2.95
C THR A 412 -7.57 18.90 4.32
N TYR A 413 -8.41 18.59 5.31
CA TYR A 413 -8.24 19.07 6.68
C TYR A 413 -7.01 18.46 7.38
N VAL A 414 -6.76 17.16 7.18
CA VAL A 414 -5.58 16.46 7.76
C VAL A 414 -4.28 16.89 7.08
N ARG A 415 -4.29 16.98 5.75
CA ARG A 415 -3.12 17.25 4.93
C ARG A 415 -3.22 18.66 4.36
N LYS A 416 -2.78 19.64 5.15
CA LYS A 416 -2.85 21.08 4.80
C LYS A 416 -1.79 21.48 3.76
N THR A 417 -1.88 20.92 2.55
CA THR A 417 -0.99 21.29 1.42
C THR A 417 -1.81 21.82 0.25
N ARG A 418 -1.26 22.79 -0.49
CA ARG A 418 -1.90 23.37 -1.69
C ARG A 418 -2.17 22.30 -2.75
N TYR A 419 -1.25 21.33 -2.89
CA TYR A 419 -1.40 20.20 -3.80
C TYR A 419 -2.66 19.38 -3.48
N VAL A 420 -2.83 18.96 -2.22
CA VAL A 420 -3.96 18.12 -1.82
C VAL A 420 -5.28 18.87 -1.97
N PHE A 421 -5.32 20.15 -1.62
CA PHE A 421 -6.52 20.98 -1.80
C PHE A 421 -6.99 20.97 -3.26
N TRP A 422 -6.13 21.36 -4.21
CA TRP A 422 -6.49 21.40 -5.63
C TRP A 422 -6.79 20.02 -6.22
N GLN A 423 -6.06 19.00 -5.78
CA GLN A 423 -6.29 17.63 -6.20
C GLN A 423 -7.69 17.15 -5.80
N MET A 424 -8.09 17.38 -4.55
CA MET A 424 -9.40 16.98 -4.05
C MET A 424 -10.52 17.77 -4.72
N THR A 425 -10.34 19.09 -4.90
CA THR A 425 -11.31 19.93 -5.62
C THR A 425 -11.53 19.42 -7.04
N ALA A 426 -10.47 19.12 -7.79
CA ALA A 426 -10.60 18.60 -9.16
C ALA A 426 -11.36 17.26 -9.21
N LEU A 427 -10.96 16.30 -8.38
CA LEU A 427 -11.56 14.96 -8.35
C LEU A 427 -13.04 14.99 -7.93
N ILE A 428 -13.38 15.77 -6.90
CA ILE A 428 -14.75 15.92 -6.40
C ILE A 428 -15.62 16.62 -7.45
N SER A 429 -15.12 17.71 -8.05
CA SER A 429 -15.87 18.44 -9.07
C SER A 429 -16.14 17.59 -10.29
N ILE A 430 -15.16 16.81 -10.77
CA ILE A 430 -15.36 15.90 -11.91
C ILE A 430 -16.41 14.83 -11.58
N GLN A 431 -16.31 14.24 -10.38
CA GLN A 431 -17.26 13.22 -9.94
C GLN A 431 -18.69 13.78 -9.81
N ILE A 432 -18.86 14.92 -9.16
CA ILE A 432 -20.19 15.52 -8.92
C ILE A 432 -20.77 16.06 -10.22
N PHE A 433 -20.00 16.79 -11.02
CA PHE A 433 -20.51 17.42 -12.22
C PHE A 433 -20.73 16.41 -13.35
N PHE A 434 -19.68 15.74 -13.82
CA PHE A 434 -19.77 14.91 -15.04
C PHE A 434 -20.42 13.54 -14.79
N LEU A 435 -20.26 12.96 -13.60
CA LEU A 435 -20.69 11.58 -13.33
C LEU A 435 -21.98 11.51 -12.48
N PHE A 436 -22.53 12.65 -12.08
CA PHE A 436 -23.80 12.72 -11.34
C PHE A 436 -24.73 13.83 -11.85
N LEU A 437 -24.41 15.11 -11.64
CA LEU A 437 -25.31 16.22 -12.01
C LEU A 437 -25.63 16.22 -13.50
N PHE A 438 -24.62 16.06 -14.35
CA PHE A 438 -24.82 16.07 -15.80
C PHE A 438 -25.76 14.95 -16.28
N PRO A 439 -25.46 13.65 -16.05
CA PRO A 439 -26.31 12.58 -16.57
C PRO A 439 -27.70 12.52 -15.92
N PHE A 440 -27.84 12.83 -14.62
CA PHE A 440 -29.12 12.67 -13.92
C PHE A 440 -30.00 13.91 -13.94
N TYR A 441 -29.43 15.11 -13.93
CA TYR A 441 -30.19 16.36 -13.81
C TYR A 441 -30.07 17.28 -15.01
N LEU A 442 -28.89 17.39 -15.63
CA LEU A 442 -28.65 18.42 -16.65
C LEU A 442 -28.85 17.93 -18.09
N TYR A 443 -28.63 16.64 -18.37
CA TYR A 443 -28.67 16.10 -19.74
C TYR A 443 -30.03 16.32 -20.40
N LYS A 444 -31.13 16.01 -19.71
CA LYS A 444 -32.47 16.19 -20.25
C LYS A 444 -32.78 17.67 -20.56
N PRO A 445 -32.72 18.60 -19.58
CA PRO A 445 -33.07 20.00 -19.85
C PRO A 445 -32.07 20.74 -20.74
N LEU A 446 -30.77 20.43 -20.67
CA LEU A 446 -29.76 21.17 -21.46
C LEU A 446 -29.62 20.64 -22.89
N ILE A 447 -29.71 19.33 -23.08
CA ILE A 447 -29.39 18.67 -24.36
C ILE A 447 -30.67 18.18 -25.03
N LEU A 448 -31.41 17.29 -24.36
CA LEU A 448 -32.53 16.59 -25.00
C LEU A 448 -33.70 17.53 -25.33
N ASP A 449 -34.09 18.37 -24.39
CA ASP A 449 -35.25 19.26 -24.54
C ASP A 449 -34.95 20.44 -25.49
N ASN A 450 -33.69 20.90 -25.55
CA ASN A 450 -33.29 22.03 -26.41
C ASN A 450 -32.94 21.64 -27.85
N LEU A 451 -32.23 20.52 -28.04
CA LEU A 451 -31.75 20.10 -29.37
C LEU A 451 -32.70 19.10 -30.03
N GLY A 452 -33.44 18.31 -29.24
CA GLY A 452 -34.27 17.21 -29.72
C GLY A 452 -33.50 15.92 -30.00
N ALA A 453 -34.17 14.77 -29.87
CA ALA A 453 -33.55 13.44 -29.93
C ALA A 453 -32.92 13.10 -31.29
N GLN A 454 -33.40 13.70 -32.37
CA GLN A 454 -32.95 13.45 -33.75
C GLN A 454 -31.76 14.33 -34.16
N HIS A 455 -31.37 15.30 -33.32
CA HIS A 455 -30.31 16.23 -33.66
C HIS A 455 -28.96 15.51 -33.73
N TRP A 456 -28.13 15.87 -34.70
CA TRP A 456 -26.84 15.21 -34.96
C TRP A 456 -25.92 15.17 -33.72
N ILE A 457 -25.94 16.21 -32.89
CA ILE A 457 -25.21 16.24 -31.60
C ILE A 457 -25.65 15.10 -30.69
N VAL A 458 -26.96 14.87 -30.59
CA VAL A 458 -27.50 13.83 -29.70
C VAL A 458 -27.18 12.44 -30.25
N SER A 459 -27.33 12.23 -31.56
CA SER A 459 -27.04 10.93 -32.18
C SER A 459 -25.54 10.60 -32.23
N GLU A 460 -24.66 11.59 -32.43
CA GLU A 460 -23.21 11.36 -32.51
C GLU A 460 -22.52 11.37 -31.13
N LEU A 461 -22.81 12.36 -30.27
CA LEU A 461 -22.13 12.50 -28.97
C LEU A 461 -22.82 11.71 -27.85
N PHE A 462 -24.14 11.49 -27.96
CA PHE A 462 -24.93 10.80 -26.94
C PHE A 462 -25.74 9.61 -27.49
N PRO A 463 -25.15 8.68 -28.26
CA PRO A 463 -25.88 7.55 -28.86
C PRO A 463 -26.48 6.62 -27.81
N SER A 464 -25.87 6.57 -26.62
CA SER A 464 -26.38 5.81 -25.45
C SER A 464 -27.14 6.71 -24.46
N GLY A 465 -27.60 7.87 -24.92
CA GLY A 465 -28.26 8.90 -24.13
C GLY A 465 -27.36 9.47 -23.04
N LYS A 466 -27.91 9.68 -21.84
CA LYS A 466 -27.17 10.21 -20.68
C LYS A 466 -25.94 9.40 -20.27
N TRP A 467 -25.83 8.13 -20.66
CA TRP A 467 -24.70 7.28 -20.26
C TRP A 467 -23.41 7.62 -21.03
N SER A 468 -23.53 8.17 -22.25
CA SER A 468 -22.37 8.62 -23.04
C SER A 468 -21.56 9.70 -22.32
N SER A 469 -22.17 10.43 -21.39
CA SER A 469 -21.50 11.43 -20.55
C SER A 469 -20.33 10.85 -19.75
N PHE A 470 -20.44 9.59 -19.31
CA PHE A 470 -19.39 8.91 -18.56
C PHE A 470 -18.15 8.64 -19.43
N ALA A 471 -18.34 8.39 -20.74
CA ALA A 471 -17.27 8.06 -21.67
C ALA A 471 -16.36 9.26 -22.01
N PHE A 472 -16.79 10.51 -21.76
CA PHE A 472 -15.92 11.68 -21.87
C PHE A 472 -14.83 11.72 -20.77
N ILE A 473 -15.13 11.17 -19.60
CA ILE A 473 -14.20 11.13 -18.45
C ILE A 473 -13.47 9.79 -18.37
N LEU A 474 -14.15 8.68 -18.64
CA LEU A 474 -13.58 7.34 -18.63
C LEU A 474 -12.91 7.06 -19.97
N PHE A 475 -11.58 7.10 -20.01
CA PHE A 475 -10.83 6.93 -21.24
C PHE A 475 -10.82 5.44 -21.63
N TRP A 476 -10.70 5.16 -22.92
CA TRP A 476 -10.46 3.80 -23.40
C TRP A 476 -9.14 3.27 -22.80
N PRO A 477 -9.09 2.04 -22.26
CA PRO A 477 -10.01 0.92 -22.48
C PRO A 477 -11.12 0.75 -21.44
N LEU A 478 -11.49 1.74 -20.63
CA LEU A 478 -12.56 1.61 -19.63
C LEU A 478 -13.98 1.84 -20.19
N ASN A 479 -14.10 2.45 -21.37
CA ASN A 479 -15.38 2.80 -22.00
C ASN A 479 -15.64 2.00 -23.29
N MET A 480 -15.14 0.75 -23.40
CA MET A 480 -15.26 -0.05 -24.64
C MET A 480 -16.70 -0.27 -25.11
N TRP A 481 -17.69 -0.12 -24.23
CA TRP A 481 -19.10 -0.27 -24.56
C TRP A 481 -19.63 0.86 -25.47
N GLU A 482 -19.00 2.04 -25.46
CA GLU A 482 -19.35 3.17 -26.34
C GLU A 482 -18.56 3.13 -27.65
N PHE A 483 -17.47 2.37 -27.70
CA PHE A 483 -16.62 2.26 -28.87
C PHE A 483 -17.40 1.71 -30.07
N GLY A 484 -17.39 2.45 -31.18
CA GLY A 484 -18.13 2.06 -32.37
C GLY A 484 -19.65 2.24 -32.26
N SER A 485 -20.17 2.98 -31.28
CA SER A 485 -21.60 3.34 -31.23
C SER A 485 -21.98 4.38 -32.30
N SER A 486 -21.16 5.41 -32.47
CA SER A 486 -21.30 6.47 -33.49
C SER A 486 -20.00 6.67 -34.27
N THR A 487 -20.02 7.57 -35.27
CA THR A 487 -18.82 7.96 -36.01
C THR A 487 -17.83 8.65 -35.07
N PHE A 488 -18.34 9.57 -34.25
CA PHE A 488 -17.56 10.25 -33.21
C PHE A 488 -16.90 9.25 -32.25
N TRP A 489 -17.65 8.31 -31.68
CA TRP A 489 -17.12 7.34 -30.69
C TRP A 489 -16.25 6.24 -31.30
N THR A 490 -16.15 6.17 -32.63
CA THR A 490 -15.15 5.32 -33.29
C THR A 490 -13.77 5.97 -33.24
N TRP A 491 -13.68 7.28 -33.45
CA TRP A 491 -12.41 8.01 -33.54
C TRP A 491 -11.99 8.68 -32.23
N PHE A 492 -12.95 9.21 -31.47
CA PHE A 492 -12.69 9.97 -30.25
C PHE A 492 -11.90 9.18 -29.20
N PRO A 493 -12.15 7.89 -28.93
CA PRO A 493 -11.35 7.13 -27.96
C PRO A 493 -9.86 7.02 -28.32
N PHE A 494 -9.54 6.94 -29.63
CA PHE A 494 -8.16 6.95 -30.12
C PHE A 494 -7.51 8.32 -29.93
N LEU A 495 -8.24 9.41 -30.21
CA LEU A 495 -7.76 10.77 -29.95
C LEU A 495 -7.52 11.00 -28.45
N GLN A 496 -8.52 10.64 -27.63
CA GLN A 496 -8.54 10.80 -26.18
C GLN A 496 -7.42 10.02 -25.49
N SER A 497 -7.28 8.73 -25.80
CA SER A 497 -6.36 7.83 -25.09
C SER A 497 -4.99 7.74 -25.76
N GLY A 498 -4.93 7.90 -27.08
CA GLY A 498 -3.69 7.84 -27.86
C GLY A 498 -2.93 9.17 -27.90
N PHE A 499 -3.62 10.29 -28.17
CA PHE A 499 -2.96 11.59 -28.33
C PHE A 499 -3.04 12.45 -27.06
N ILE A 500 -4.25 12.72 -26.56
CA ILE A 500 -4.45 13.64 -25.41
C ILE A 500 -3.80 13.05 -24.16
N LEU A 501 -4.11 11.80 -23.81
CA LEU A 501 -3.54 11.15 -22.64
C LEU A 501 -2.02 11.02 -22.73
N PHE A 502 -1.48 10.62 -23.88
CA PHE A 502 -0.04 10.53 -24.10
C PHE A 502 0.65 11.88 -23.91
N TYR A 503 0.10 12.95 -24.52
CA TYR A 503 0.63 14.30 -24.39
C TYR A 503 0.67 14.77 -22.93
N LEU A 504 -0.44 14.55 -22.20
CA LEU A 504 -0.54 14.91 -20.78
C LEU A 504 0.46 14.11 -19.92
N ILE A 505 0.61 12.81 -20.16
CA ILE A 505 1.55 11.96 -19.40
C ILE A 505 3.00 12.31 -19.70
N ARG A 506 3.30 12.67 -20.95
CA ARG A 506 4.65 13.11 -21.34
C ARG A 506 5.08 14.35 -20.55
N HIS A 507 4.17 15.30 -20.32
CA HIS A 507 4.46 16.57 -19.65
C HIS A 507 4.30 16.53 -18.13
N TYR A 508 3.22 15.92 -17.62
CA TYR A 508 2.83 15.94 -16.21
C TYR A 508 2.91 14.57 -15.52
N GLY A 509 3.12 13.50 -16.30
CA GLY A 509 3.19 12.14 -15.80
C GLY A 509 1.85 11.43 -15.64
N LYS A 510 1.90 10.11 -15.41
CA LYS A 510 0.76 9.21 -15.16
C LYS A 510 -0.25 9.75 -14.13
N GLY A 511 0.23 10.55 -13.17
CA GLY A 511 -0.61 11.14 -12.13
C GLY A 511 -1.69 12.09 -12.64
N VAL A 512 -1.50 12.71 -13.82
CA VAL A 512 -2.44 13.69 -14.39
C VAL A 512 -3.85 13.11 -14.57
N TYR A 513 -3.97 11.83 -14.92
CA TYR A 513 -5.27 11.19 -15.04
C TYR A 513 -5.66 10.46 -13.74
N CYS A 514 -4.83 9.51 -13.29
CA CYS A 514 -5.12 8.66 -12.12
C CYS A 514 -5.25 9.42 -10.79
N GLY A 515 -4.68 10.61 -10.70
CA GLY A 515 -4.64 11.43 -9.48
C GLY A 515 -5.52 12.67 -9.53
N TRP A 516 -5.99 13.10 -10.70
CA TRP A 516 -6.73 14.38 -10.85
C TRP A 516 -8.03 14.28 -11.63
N ILE A 517 -8.23 13.24 -12.46
CA ILE A 517 -9.41 13.11 -13.34
C ILE A 517 -10.21 11.85 -13.02
N CYS A 518 -9.53 10.72 -12.83
CA CYS A 518 -10.15 9.42 -12.69
C CYS A 518 -11.02 9.31 -11.43
N SER A 519 -12.30 8.99 -11.59
CA SER A 519 -13.24 8.71 -10.48
C SER A 519 -12.75 7.62 -9.53
N CYS A 520 -12.28 6.48 -10.07
CA CYS A 520 -11.69 5.40 -9.26
C CYS A 520 -10.47 5.87 -8.44
N GLY A 521 -9.65 6.73 -9.05
CA GLY A 521 -8.54 7.41 -8.38
C GLY A 521 -9.03 8.37 -7.29
N GLY A 522 -10.13 9.07 -7.53
CA GLY A 522 -10.79 9.93 -6.55
C GLY A 522 -11.23 9.18 -5.30
N MET A 523 -11.89 8.03 -5.45
CA MET A 523 -12.25 7.20 -4.31
C MET A 523 -11.03 6.60 -3.60
N ALA A 524 -9.99 6.22 -4.36
CA ALA A 524 -8.73 5.75 -3.80
C ALA A 524 -7.99 6.80 -2.97
N GLU A 525 -7.98 8.06 -3.43
CA GLU A 525 -7.35 9.17 -2.72
C GLU A 525 -8.21 9.69 -1.55
N THR A 526 -9.53 9.52 -1.58
CA THR A 526 -10.42 9.96 -0.49
C THR A 526 -10.60 8.84 0.54
N LEU A 527 -11.51 7.91 0.26
CA LEU A 527 -11.82 6.77 1.14
C LEU A 527 -10.60 5.86 1.36
N GLY A 528 -9.81 5.62 0.32
CA GLY A 528 -8.63 4.76 0.39
C GLY A 528 -7.43 5.36 1.15
N ASP A 529 -7.46 6.65 1.48
CA ASP A 529 -6.33 7.39 2.09
C ASP A 529 -5.82 6.72 3.37
N GLU A 530 -6.74 6.32 4.25
CA GLU A 530 -6.46 5.77 5.57
C GLU A 530 -5.80 4.39 5.51
N TYR A 531 -6.00 3.67 4.42
CA TYR A 531 -5.60 2.29 4.25
C TYR A 531 -4.32 2.14 3.41
N ARG A 532 -3.70 3.24 2.96
CA ARG A 532 -2.49 3.24 2.12
C ARG A 532 -1.33 2.39 2.65
N ARG A 533 -1.21 2.28 3.98
CA ARG A 533 -0.16 1.51 4.66
C ARG A 533 -0.36 -0.01 4.58
N LYS A 534 -1.55 -0.45 4.17
CA LYS A 534 -1.90 -1.86 4.02
C LYS A 534 -1.60 -2.41 2.63
N THR A 535 -1.12 -1.58 1.70
CA THR A 535 -0.78 -2.00 0.35
C THR A 535 0.30 -3.11 0.39
N PRO A 536 0.13 -4.21 -0.35
CA PRO A 536 1.12 -5.28 -0.36
C PRO A 536 2.44 -4.83 -1.00
N HIS A 537 3.57 -5.13 -0.35
CA HIS A 537 4.92 -4.86 -0.85
C HIS A 537 5.66 -6.16 -1.20
N GLY A 538 6.72 -6.05 -2.00
CA GLY A 538 7.66 -7.15 -2.28
C GLY A 538 7.49 -7.84 -3.63
N PRO A 539 8.33 -8.85 -3.93
CA PRO A 539 8.47 -9.41 -5.28
C PRO A 539 7.22 -10.11 -5.82
N ARG A 540 6.47 -10.80 -4.95
CA ARG A 540 5.21 -11.44 -5.33
C ARG A 540 4.15 -10.40 -5.71
N ALA A 541 4.06 -9.33 -4.92
CA ALA A 541 3.16 -8.21 -5.19
C ALA A 541 3.53 -7.49 -6.50
N LYS A 542 4.83 -7.35 -6.81
CA LYS A 542 5.30 -6.80 -8.09
C LYS A 542 4.94 -7.70 -9.27
N ARG A 543 5.11 -9.02 -9.16
CA ARG A 543 4.75 -9.97 -10.24
C ARG A 543 3.27 -9.94 -10.61
N LEU A 544 2.39 -9.71 -9.64
CA LEU A 544 0.95 -9.60 -9.89
C LEU A 544 0.58 -8.36 -10.72
N GLU A 545 1.44 -7.34 -10.84
CA GLU A 545 1.19 -6.16 -11.69
C GLU A 545 1.05 -6.53 -13.17
N ASN A 546 1.64 -7.66 -13.58
CA ASN A 546 1.52 -8.18 -14.94
C ASN A 546 0.08 -8.54 -15.32
N VAL A 547 -0.81 -8.80 -14.34
CA VAL A 547 -2.24 -9.03 -14.60
C VAL A 547 -2.86 -7.87 -15.36
N GLY A 548 -2.49 -6.62 -15.02
CA GLY A 548 -3.02 -5.44 -15.72
C GLY A 548 -2.64 -5.40 -17.20
N GLN A 549 -1.45 -5.90 -17.56
CA GLN A 549 -1.02 -5.99 -18.96
C GLN A 549 -1.79 -7.08 -19.73
N ILE A 550 -2.10 -8.21 -19.08
CA ILE A 550 -2.96 -9.26 -19.66
C ILE A 550 -4.36 -8.70 -19.92
N VAL A 551 -4.91 -7.95 -18.97
CA VAL A 551 -6.22 -7.31 -19.11
C VAL A 551 -6.23 -6.28 -20.24
N LEU A 552 -5.17 -5.48 -20.38
CA LEU A 552 -5.02 -4.55 -21.50
C LEU A 552 -4.94 -5.28 -22.85
N PHE A 553 -4.15 -6.35 -22.93
CA PHE A 553 -4.05 -7.15 -24.15
C PHE A 553 -5.41 -7.72 -24.57
N ALA A 554 -6.17 -8.28 -23.62
CA ALA A 554 -7.53 -8.73 -23.86
C ALA A 554 -8.45 -7.59 -24.36
N ALA A 555 -8.37 -6.40 -23.74
CA ALA A 555 -9.15 -5.23 -24.17
C ALA A 555 -8.82 -4.78 -25.61
N ILE A 556 -7.56 -4.84 -26.03
CA ILE A 556 -7.13 -4.54 -27.40
C ILE A 556 -7.73 -5.56 -28.37
N ILE A 557 -7.62 -6.85 -28.07
CA ILE A 557 -8.19 -7.93 -28.90
C ILE A 557 -9.71 -7.78 -29.03
N PHE A 558 -10.41 -7.49 -27.94
CA PHE A 558 -11.86 -7.25 -27.99
C PHE A 558 -12.22 -6.04 -28.84
N THR A 559 -11.47 -4.93 -28.71
CA THR A 559 -11.69 -3.73 -29.52
C THR A 559 -11.49 -4.04 -31.01
N LEU A 560 -10.47 -4.82 -31.36
CA LEU A 560 -10.21 -5.25 -32.74
C LEU A 560 -11.34 -6.13 -33.28
N ILE A 561 -11.84 -7.09 -32.50
CA ILE A 561 -12.95 -7.96 -32.90
C ILE A 561 -14.23 -7.14 -33.15
N ILE A 562 -14.54 -6.19 -32.26
CA ILE A 562 -15.71 -5.29 -32.42
C ILE A 562 -15.57 -4.47 -33.71
N TYR A 563 -14.39 -3.92 -33.96
CA TYR A 563 -14.10 -3.14 -35.17
C TYR A 563 -14.25 -3.97 -36.44
N LEU A 564 -13.66 -5.18 -36.50
CA LEU A 564 -13.71 -6.06 -37.68
C LEU A 564 -15.11 -6.59 -37.99
N ASN A 565 -15.93 -6.83 -36.95
CA ASN A 565 -17.32 -7.22 -37.14
C ASN A 565 -18.12 -6.05 -37.75
N LYS A 566 -17.92 -4.84 -37.21
CA LYS A 566 -18.61 -3.63 -37.71
C LYS A 566 -18.17 -3.21 -39.11
N SER A 567 -16.90 -3.43 -39.49
CA SER A 567 -16.38 -3.12 -40.84
C SER A 567 -16.85 -4.11 -41.92
N GLY A 568 -17.60 -5.15 -41.55
CA GLY A 568 -18.08 -6.17 -42.49
C GLY A 568 -16.99 -7.13 -42.99
N MET A 569 -15.74 -6.95 -42.57
CA MET A 569 -14.60 -7.79 -42.96
C MET A 569 -14.67 -9.20 -42.37
N TRP A 570 -15.39 -9.38 -41.25
CA TRP A 570 -15.45 -10.64 -40.53
C TRP A 570 -16.88 -10.92 -40.02
N SER A 571 -17.75 -11.37 -40.92
CA SER A 571 -19.18 -11.63 -40.65
C SER A 571 -19.48 -13.01 -40.04
N SER A 572 -18.47 -13.86 -39.84
CA SER A 572 -18.70 -15.29 -39.59
C SER A 572 -19.01 -15.70 -38.15
N PHE A 573 -18.89 -14.83 -37.13
CA PHE A 573 -19.20 -15.21 -35.73
C PHE A 573 -19.83 -14.10 -34.87
N PRO A 574 -21.11 -13.72 -35.09
CA PRO A 574 -21.86 -12.81 -34.20
C PRO A 574 -21.97 -13.36 -32.76
N LEU A 575 -22.04 -14.68 -32.59
CA LEU A 575 -22.09 -15.33 -31.28
C LEU A 575 -20.85 -15.00 -30.42
N LEU A 576 -19.68 -14.93 -31.06
CA LEU A 576 -18.42 -14.65 -30.37
C LEU A 576 -18.39 -13.20 -29.90
N SER A 577 -18.81 -12.21 -30.71
CA SER A 577 -18.81 -10.81 -30.30
C SER A 577 -19.73 -10.55 -29.10
N TYR A 578 -20.98 -11.02 -29.12
CA TYR A 578 -21.92 -10.84 -28.00
C TYR A 578 -21.48 -11.54 -26.72
N THR A 579 -20.98 -12.78 -26.82
CA THR A 579 -20.50 -13.54 -25.65
C THR A 579 -19.27 -12.88 -25.04
N MET A 580 -18.36 -12.37 -25.88
CA MET A 580 -17.12 -11.71 -25.45
C MET A 580 -17.36 -10.33 -24.84
N THR A 581 -18.29 -9.52 -25.37
CA THR A 581 -18.74 -8.27 -24.71
C THR A 581 -19.25 -8.55 -23.29
N GLY A 582 -19.91 -9.69 -23.14
CA GLY A 582 -20.40 -10.17 -21.87
C GLY A 582 -19.34 -10.56 -20.85
N VAL A 583 -18.39 -11.40 -21.27
CA VAL A 583 -17.22 -11.77 -20.46
C VAL A 583 -16.41 -10.53 -20.08
N TYR A 584 -16.27 -9.57 -20.99
CA TYR A 584 -15.60 -8.30 -20.70
C TYR A 584 -16.34 -7.48 -19.63
N LYS A 585 -17.65 -7.26 -19.79
CA LYS A 585 -18.48 -6.55 -18.79
C LYS A 585 -18.37 -7.22 -17.42
N PHE A 586 -18.51 -8.54 -17.36
CA PHE A 586 -18.32 -9.30 -16.12
C PHE A 586 -16.91 -9.16 -15.53
N SER A 587 -15.88 -9.32 -16.35
CA SER A 587 -14.50 -9.29 -15.87
C SER A 587 -14.12 -7.91 -15.37
N ILE A 588 -14.39 -6.85 -16.12
CA ILE A 588 -13.89 -5.49 -15.82
C ILE A 588 -14.84 -4.72 -14.92
N ASP A 589 -16.13 -4.66 -15.26
CA ASP A 589 -17.07 -3.80 -14.53
C ASP A 589 -17.47 -4.43 -13.19
N VAL A 590 -17.52 -5.76 -13.11
CA VAL A 590 -18.04 -6.47 -11.93
C VAL A 590 -16.93 -6.90 -10.99
N ILE A 591 -16.01 -7.75 -11.46
CA ILE A 591 -14.96 -8.32 -10.61
C ILE A 591 -13.99 -7.23 -10.18
N PHE A 592 -13.60 -6.36 -11.10
CA PHE A 592 -12.35 -5.63 -11.01
C PHE A 592 -12.54 -4.15 -10.64
N ALA A 593 -13.43 -3.43 -11.32
CA ALA A 593 -13.77 -2.03 -11.02
C ALA A 593 -14.78 -1.87 -9.86
N GLY A 594 -15.70 -2.83 -9.70
CA GLY A 594 -16.75 -2.81 -8.67
C GLY A 594 -16.36 -3.55 -7.39
N ILE A 595 -16.52 -4.88 -7.41
CA ILE A 595 -16.57 -5.73 -6.21
C ILE A 595 -15.20 -5.90 -5.56
N LEU A 596 -14.19 -6.37 -6.30
CA LEU A 596 -12.85 -6.53 -5.73
C LEU A 596 -12.17 -5.19 -5.54
N GLY A 597 -12.40 -4.22 -6.43
CA GLY A 597 -11.85 -2.87 -6.31
C GLY A 597 -12.21 -2.27 -4.96
N LEU A 598 -13.48 -1.91 -4.73
CA LEU A 598 -13.90 -1.25 -3.49
C LEU A 598 -13.92 -2.19 -2.28
N GLY A 599 -14.26 -3.47 -2.49
CA GLY A 599 -14.38 -4.45 -1.42
C GLY A 599 -13.07 -4.73 -0.71
N VAL A 600 -11.92 -4.66 -1.39
CA VAL A 600 -10.61 -4.95 -0.77
C VAL A 600 -9.81 -3.70 -0.38
N TYR A 601 -10.28 -2.47 -0.70
CA TYR A 601 -9.58 -1.21 -0.34
C TYR A 601 -9.24 -1.12 1.16
N PHE A 602 -10.17 -1.55 2.01
CA PHE A 602 -10.01 -1.53 3.47
C PHE A 602 -8.90 -2.46 3.99
N PHE A 603 -8.48 -3.44 3.19
CA PHE A 603 -7.61 -4.54 3.59
C PHE A 603 -6.26 -4.55 2.86
N LEU A 604 -6.25 -4.20 1.58
CA LEU A 604 -5.08 -4.26 0.69
C LEU A 604 -4.68 -2.88 0.15
N GLY A 605 -5.26 -1.80 0.66
CA GLY A 605 -4.94 -0.42 0.28
C GLY A 605 -5.83 0.13 -0.84
N GLY A 606 -5.92 1.46 -0.91
CA GLY A 606 -6.90 2.18 -1.74
C GLY A 606 -6.68 2.11 -3.25
N ARG A 607 -5.53 1.64 -3.75
CA ARG A 607 -5.21 1.62 -5.19
C ARG A 607 -5.01 0.22 -5.77
N ILE A 608 -5.55 -0.80 -5.11
CA ILE A 608 -5.40 -2.21 -5.52
C ILE A 608 -5.94 -2.47 -6.94
N TRP A 609 -7.09 -1.88 -7.29
CA TRP A 609 -7.67 -1.91 -8.64
C TRP A 609 -6.75 -1.24 -9.66
N CYS A 610 -6.32 0.00 -9.35
CA CYS A 610 -5.44 0.77 -10.23
C CYS A 610 -4.09 0.09 -10.48
N ARG A 611 -3.60 -0.70 -9.52
CA ARG A 611 -2.31 -1.41 -9.60
C ARG A 611 -2.40 -2.73 -10.37
N TYR A 612 -3.45 -3.51 -10.14
CA TYR A 612 -3.51 -4.89 -10.62
C TYR A 612 -4.46 -5.14 -11.78
N GLY A 613 -5.56 -4.38 -11.87
CA GLY A 613 -6.63 -4.71 -12.80
C GLY A 613 -6.95 -3.63 -13.82
N CYS A 614 -6.60 -2.36 -13.55
CA CYS A 614 -7.03 -1.26 -14.42
C CYS A 614 -6.32 -1.30 -15.79
N PRO A 615 -7.04 -1.59 -16.90
CA PRO A 615 -6.43 -1.66 -18.23
C PRO A 615 -5.85 -0.31 -18.67
N LEU A 616 -6.50 0.79 -18.27
CA LEU A 616 -6.02 2.13 -18.56
C LEU A 616 -4.71 2.42 -17.83
N ALA A 617 -4.55 1.97 -16.57
CA ALA A 617 -3.28 2.10 -15.86
C ALA A 617 -2.16 1.34 -16.55
N ALA A 618 -2.45 0.12 -17.02
CA ALA A 618 -1.52 -0.68 -17.80
C ALA A 618 -1.11 0.01 -19.12
N LEU A 619 -2.05 0.65 -19.83
CA LEU A 619 -1.76 1.44 -21.03
C LEU A 619 -0.82 2.61 -20.67
N MET A 620 -1.10 3.30 -19.57
CA MET A 620 -0.26 4.39 -19.09
C MET A 620 1.14 3.95 -18.66
N HIS A 621 1.41 2.66 -18.37
CA HIS A 621 2.78 2.18 -18.12
C HIS A 621 3.66 2.26 -19.37
N ILE A 622 3.06 2.14 -20.54
CA ILE A 622 3.74 2.31 -21.83
C ILE A 622 4.08 3.79 -22.00
N TYR A 623 3.12 4.68 -21.78
CA TYR A 623 3.30 6.13 -21.93
C TYR A 623 4.21 6.76 -20.86
N ALA A 624 4.20 6.22 -19.64
CA ALA A 624 4.99 6.73 -18.52
C ALA A 624 6.50 6.71 -18.80
N ARG A 625 6.97 5.81 -19.68
CA ARG A 625 8.37 5.74 -20.12
C ARG A 625 8.85 7.03 -20.79
N PHE A 626 7.94 7.74 -21.46
CA PHE A 626 8.23 8.99 -22.15
C PHE A 626 8.02 10.23 -21.28
N SER A 627 7.67 10.06 -20.00
CA SER A 627 7.37 11.15 -19.09
C SER A 627 8.64 11.85 -18.60
N ARG A 628 8.64 13.18 -18.71
CA ARG A 628 9.76 14.03 -18.24
C ARG A 628 9.62 14.47 -16.79
N TYR A 629 8.44 14.32 -16.19
CA TYR A 629 8.16 14.78 -14.83
C TYR A 629 8.34 13.62 -13.84
N ARG A 630 9.28 13.72 -12.90
CA ARG A 630 9.58 12.64 -11.94
C ARG A 630 9.67 13.16 -10.51
N ILE A 631 9.67 12.24 -9.55
CA ILE A 631 10.05 12.55 -8.18
C ILE A 631 11.57 12.40 -8.12
N LEU A 632 12.28 13.49 -7.88
CA LEU A 632 13.72 13.48 -7.68
C LEU A 632 14.04 13.20 -6.22
N SER A 633 15.24 12.71 -5.96
CA SER A 633 15.70 12.40 -4.63
C SER A 633 17.08 12.99 -4.35
N GLU A 634 17.24 13.60 -3.19
CA GLU A 634 18.51 14.11 -2.71
C GLU A 634 19.17 13.10 -1.77
N LYS A 635 20.03 12.23 -2.31
CA LYS A 635 20.67 11.13 -1.57
C LYS A 635 21.28 11.57 -0.23
N LYS A 636 21.95 12.72 -0.21
CA LYS A 636 22.64 13.25 0.99
C LYS A 636 21.70 13.45 2.18
N ASN A 637 20.42 13.74 1.92
CA ASN A 637 19.42 14.02 2.95
C ASN A 637 18.67 12.76 3.42
N CYS A 638 18.85 11.61 2.76
CA CYS A 638 18.07 10.41 3.04
C CYS A 638 18.58 9.62 4.25
N ILE A 639 17.74 9.48 5.28
CA ILE A 639 18.05 8.73 6.50
C ILE A 639 17.54 7.28 6.52
N SER A 640 17.07 6.76 5.38
CA SER A 640 16.54 5.38 5.27
C SER A 640 15.45 5.01 6.29
N CYS A 641 14.49 5.90 6.54
CA CYS A 641 13.46 5.73 7.59
C CYS A 641 12.22 4.91 7.16
N GLU A 642 12.12 4.53 5.88
CA GLU A 642 11.03 3.79 5.21
C GLU A 642 9.65 4.45 5.16
N ILE A 643 9.50 5.69 5.65
CA ILE A 643 8.18 6.35 5.69
C ILE A 643 7.62 6.49 4.27
N CYS A 644 8.43 6.96 3.32
CA CYS A 644 8.06 7.15 1.93
C CYS A 644 7.59 5.84 1.25
N THR A 645 8.24 4.70 1.52
CA THR A 645 7.82 3.38 1.02
C THR A 645 6.50 2.97 1.65
N ARG A 646 6.34 3.12 2.98
CA ARG A 646 5.15 2.69 3.71
C ARG A 646 3.89 3.45 3.35
N VAL A 647 4.00 4.73 2.99
CA VAL A 647 2.86 5.56 2.58
C VAL A 647 2.53 5.43 1.09
N CYS A 648 3.30 4.65 0.33
CA CYS A 648 3.08 4.51 -1.11
C CYS A 648 1.85 3.64 -1.40
N HIS A 649 0.79 4.27 -1.91
CA HIS A 649 -0.45 3.59 -2.32
C HIS A 649 -0.24 2.49 -3.37
N MET A 650 0.80 2.61 -4.18
CA MET A 650 1.15 1.64 -5.22
C MET A 650 2.13 0.57 -4.74
N GLY A 651 2.53 0.59 -3.46
CA GLY A 651 3.42 -0.42 -2.88
C GLY A 651 4.86 -0.38 -3.39
N ILE A 652 5.28 0.75 -3.96
CA ILE A 652 6.62 0.98 -4.52
C ILE A 652 7.61 1.17 -3.37
N ASP A 653 8.81 0.59 -3.50
CA ASP A 653 9.91 0.83 -2.58
C ASP A 653 10.59 2.18 -2.85
N VAL A 654 9.92 3.26 -2.45
CA VAL A 654 10.35 4.64 -2.70
C VAL A 654 11.71 4.94 -2.07
N MET A 655 11.98 4.40 -0.88
CA MET A 655 13.21 4.60 -0.15
C MET A 655 14.43 4.09 -0.91
N ASN A 656 14.32 2.95 -1.61
CA ASN A 656 15.43 2.42 -2.38
C ASN A 656 15.89 3.37 -3.49
N PHE A 657 14.95 4.00 -4.21
CA PHE A 657 15.29 5.04 -5.20
C PHE A 657 15.94 6.26 -4.52
N ALA A 658 15.43 6.67 -3.36
CA ALA A 658 15.98 7.79 -2.60
C ALA A 658 17.41 7.54 -2.10
N ASN A 659 17.68 6.34 -1.59
CA ASN A 659 19.01 5.92 -1.13
C ASN A 659 20.03 5.84 -2.26
N LYS A 660 19.59 5.47 -3.45
CA LYS A 660 20.42 5.46 -4.66
C LYS A 660 20.63 6.86 -5.25
N GLY A 661 19.80 7.85 -4.87
CA GLY A 661 19.82 9.19 -5.47
C GLY A 661 19.32 9.22 -6.91
N ILE A 662 18.56 8.20 -7.32
CA ILE A 662 18.01 8.10 -8.67
C ILE A 662 16.59 8.67 -8.71
N PRO A 663 16.16 9.25 -9.84
CA PRO A 663 14.77 9.66 -10.03
C PRO A 663 13.83 8.45 -9.90
N MET A 664 12.67 8.65 -9.26
CA MET A 664 11.62 7.64 -9.19
C MET A 664 11.13 7.28 -10.60
N ASN A 665 11.49 6.07 -11.07
CA ASN A 665 11.16 5.57 -12.41
C ASN A 665 10.24 4.33 -12.41
N ASP A 666 9.53 4.07 -11.31
CA ASP A 666 8.53 3.00 -11.33
C ASP A 666 7.29 3.44 -12.14
N VAL A 667 6.94 2.66 -13.17
CA VAL A 667 5.79 2.88 -14.06
C VAL A 667 4.45 2.89 -13.31
N GLU A 668 4.40 2.26 -12.13
CA GLU A 668 3.23 2.26 -11.28
C GLU A 668 2.98 3.63 -10.64
N CYS A 669 4.01 4.47 -10.49
CA CYS A 669 3.93 5.71 -9.73
C CYS A 669 2.85 6.67 -10.27
N VAL A 670 1.78 6.82 -9.49
CA VAL A 670 0.67 7.76 -9.76
C VAL A 670 0.94 9.19 -9.29
N ARG A 671 2.13 9.47 -8.73
CA ARG A 671 2.55 10.82 -8.31
C ARG A 671 1.56 11.51 -7.34
N CYS A 672 0.96 10.76 -6.41
CA CYS A 672 -0.05 11.24 -5.45
C CYS A 672 0.46 12.16 -4.32
N SER A 673 1.71 12.65 -4.41
CA SER A 673 2.44 13.47 -3.40
C SER A 673 2.65 12.88 -2.01
N ALA A 674 2.02 11.75 -1.67
CA ALA A 674 2.13 11.09 -0.36
C ALA A 674 3.56 10.94 0.18
N CYS A 675 4.47 10.38 -0.63
CA CYS A 675 5.85 10.15 -0.21
C CYS A 675 6.67 11.44 -0.09
N VAL A 676 6.33 12.47 -0.86
CA VAL A 676 6.95 13.80 -0.81
C VAL A 676 6.53 14.50 0.48
N THR A 677 5.23 14.59 0.75
CA THR A 677 4.69 15.30 1.93
C THR A 677 5.01 14.63 3.27
N GLU A 678 5.19 13.32 3.29
CA GLU A 678 5.47 12.56 4.53
C GLU A 678 6.96 12.33 4.75
N CYS A 679 7.83 12.83 3.87
CA CYS A 679 9.27 12.68 4.04
C CYS A 679 9.73 13.64 5.16
N PRO A 680 10.23 13.16 6.31
CA PRO A 680 10.62 14.05 7.41
C PRO A 680 11.89 14.86 7.12
N MET A 681 12.61 14.53 6.05
CA MET A 681 13.88 15.15 5.68
C MET A 681 13.79 15.93 4.35
N ASP A 682 12.58 16.03 3.76
CA ASP A 682 12.31 16.66 2.46
C ASP A 682 13.22 16.20 1.32
N VAL A 683 13.59 14.91 1.34
CA VAL A 683 14.47 14.27 0.34
C VAL A 683 13.84 14.25 -1.05
N LEU A 684 12.52 14.20 -1.11
CA LEU A 684 11.76 13.90 -2.32
C LEU A 684 11.05 15.16 -2.79
N SER A 685 11.24 15.52 -4.05
CA SER A 685 10.59 16.68 -4.66
C SER A 685 10.11 16.36 -6.07
N PHE A 686 9.07 17.05 -6.53
CA PHE A 686 8.63 16.92 -7.92
C PHE A 686 9.45 17.86 -8.82
N ALA A 687 10.03 17.32 -9.89
CA ALA A 687 10.73 18.14 -10.87
C ALA A 687 10.69 17.54 -12.28
N LYS A 688 11.01 18.38 -13.27
CA LYS A 688 11.21 17.96 -14.66
C LYS A 688 12.66 17.58 -14.86
N LEU A 689 12.91 16.45 -15.51
CA LEU A 689 14.25 16.04 -15.91
C LEU A 689 14.83 17.05 -16.91
N LYS A 690 16.06 17.51 -16.67
CA LYS A 690 16.77 18.51 -17.50
C LYS A 690 17.18 17.96 -18.87
N HIS A 691 17.40 16.65 -19.01
CA HIS A 691 17.65 15.97 -20.28
C HIS A 691 16.67 14.80 -20.44
N GLY A 692 16.21 14.56 -21.67
CA GLY A 692 15.37 13.41 -21.96
C GLY A 692 16.16 12.13 -21.70
N ASP A 693 15.82 11.40 -20.65
CA ASP A 693 16.32 10.06 -20.38
C ASP A 693 15.72 9.11 -21.45
N THR A 694 16.17 9.25 -22.70
CA THR A 694 15.69 8.47 -23.87
C THR A 694 16.13 7.01 -23.78
N ASN A 695 17.17 6.72 -23.00
CA ASN A 695 17.76 5.39 -22.89
C ASN A 695 17.34 4.63 -21.61
N ASN A 696 16.54 5.24 -20.72
CA ASN A 696 15.95 4.56 -19.57
C ASN A 696 16.99 3.92 -18.62
N HIS A 697 18.21 4.46 -18.56
CA HIS A 697 19.33 3.92 -17.76
C HIS A 697 19.00 3.83 -16.26
N SER A 698 18.02 4.61 -15.79
CA SER A 698 17.48 4.55 -14.43
C SER A 698 16.69 3.28 -14.09
N ARG A 699 16.47 2.36 -15.04
CA ARG A 699 15.76 1.09 -14.84
C ARG A 699 16.68 -0.14 -14.81
N GLU A 700 17.90 -0.01 -15.33
CA GLU A 700 18.95 -1.05 -15.32
C GLU A 700 19.84 -1.00 -14.06
N GLN A 701 19.84 0.14 -13.35
CA GLN A 701 20.51 0.34 -12.05
C GLN A 701 19.55 0.16 -10.86
#